data_AF-A0A6I0DIZ6-F1
#
_entry.id   AF-A0A6I0DIZ6-F1
#
_cell.length_a   1.000
_cell.length_b   1.000
_cell.length_c   1.000
_cell.angle_alpha   90.00
_cell.angle_beta   90.00
_cell.angle_gamma   90.00
#
_symmetry.space_group_name_H-M   'P 1'
#
loop_
_entity.id
_entity.type
_entity.pdbx_description
1 polymer ?
#
loop_
_entity_poly.entity_id
_entity_poly.type
_entity_poly.pdbx_seq_one_letter_code
_entity_poly.pdbx_strand_id
1 'polypeptide(L)'
;MAIYHASMKPVSRSSGRSAVASAAYRAGERLTNERDGLTHDFSRKQGVEHVEIVLPEGVNAEWAKDRQALWNAAEFAENRKDARVAREIEIGLPHELTAEQRLELTRAFAQDLANRYGGAVDFAIHQPHDASDVRNHHAHLLMTTRQVTEEGFGEKTHIEWKNVRLLNEGLPTTQMQLHDIRQSWEQHANEHLAKAGLDMRIDHRSHQERGLELEPTEHMGVHATQMQRRGLDVSRTRLDAVAAQRNAELIREKPEQVLAIVTNEKSVFDRHDIARTLHRYINDDAETFQNAFATVMASPALVELQGERSNPETGEIELARYSTREMVGIESGMAKSADRMHEAQTYGVDRRHVGRAIAAQDAAIRQSAGDLSARLSDEQRRAIEHITGPERIAAVVGYAGAGKSTMLAAAREAWEAQGYTVHGAALSGKAAEGLEESSGIRSRTLASYEYRWQNDRGTLGRGDVFVIDEAGMIGSRQLSRFVTEAEQRGAKIVLVGDHEQLQAIGAGAPFRAIAEQIGHAELSEIRRQRVDWQREASVDFATHRTAEGLAAYRDHGDIRLSATREDARGEIVRDYLADRDERPEGTRVAMAHRRADVRAINDGIRSALQERGELAKGSVPSEGLDVGALTYQTNDGKREFAPGDRIVFLENNRDLGVKNGMLGTVESIEAGRIVAQLDGPGGKGRGDSISVPTNDYRAFDHGYATTIHKNQGATVDRAFVMASGTMDRHLTYVAMTRHRDGAQLYAGMDEFTDRNAGRLVEHGAAPYQNDPKNRDSYFVTLENDRGQKHTVWGVDLERAMKGAEHAPQIGDRIGLEHRGSETVRLPDGTTAERNAWKVHEGGELAYAQLENRLSRSGVKETTLDYTRDFAERRGIAEQMGVRSEIELRPDREPTQEQTRADRQSQRPSIEAENRGEDPRRVSSLSKDLAKDPAQDRIQEHGDDQQQRPRRGMFEGLKLGRSAAAEGPQQDRAAPAQERPERDETPRRTMFDGLKLNAASTGQAQPERGESVQEAPAPDRQADRLRRPSDMERAIDRYARAYDAAERNHREGLPILETQKQELRQAGQQLDQARPGASALMVSALQHDLETRAAMQELSGHERVGQLSAGMDRERAALADPNVRAERFVQRWQELQGERQELRGWQHDEARGKVEGQMRGMTKSLERDPQVESILRNRSQDLGIGHVRQSESLARNMEQSLARGRSQGLGMER
;
A
#
# COMPACT_ATOMS: atom_id res chain seq x y z
N MET A 1 -17.36 -4.76 7.39
CA MET A 1 -16.76 -4.78 6.04
C MET A 1 -15.27 -5.03 6.14
N ALA A 2 -14.61 -5.40 5.03
CA ALA A 2 -13.15 -5.51 4.97
C ALA A 2 -12.51 -4.15 5.31
N ILE A 3 -11.99 -4.07 6.53
CA ILE A 3 -11.34 -2.90 7.13
C ILE A 3 -9.90 -3.29 7.45
N TYR A 4 -8.95 -2.41 7.15
CA TYR A 4 -7.57 -2.61 7.55
C TYR A 4 -7.44 -2.42 9.07
N HIS A 5 -7.18 -3.50 9.81
CA HIS A 5 -6.65 -3.41 11.18
C HIS A 5 -5.46 -4.34 11.35
N ALA A 6 -4.33 -3.78 11.79
CA ALA A 6 -3.17 -4.50 12.28
C ALA A 6 -2.45 -3.63 13.32
N SER A 7 -2.48 -4.05 14.58
CA SER A 7 -1.75 -3.41 15.69
C SER A 7 -0.76 -4.39 16.32
N MET A 8 0.33 -3.88 16.89
CA MET A 8 1.37 -4.71 17.51
C MET A 8 1.85 -4.12 18.83
N LYS A 9 1.89 -4.93 19.89
CA LYS A 9 2.14 -4.52 21.29
C LYS A 9 3.06 -5.53 21.98
N PRO A 10 4.14 -5.12 22.68
CA PRO A 10 4.97 -6.06 23.44
C PRO A 10 4.27 -6.50 24.74
N VAL A 11 4.45 -7.77 25.11
CA VAL A 11 4.08 -8.30 26.44
C VAL A 11 5.31 -8.19 27.34
N SER A 12 5.24 -7.30 28.34
CA SER A 12 6.36 -7.03 29.25
C SER A 12 6.00 -7.31 30.71
N ARG A 13 6.95 -7.90 31.44
CA ARG A 13 6.89 -8.04 32.90
C ARG A 13 6.81 -6.71 33.62
N SER A 14 7.41 -5.65 33.06
CA SER A 14 7.32 -4.29 33.60
C SER A 14 5.90 -3.71 33.56
N SER A 15 5.01 -4.29 32.75
CA SER A 15 3.57 -3.95 32.67
C SER A 15 2.68 -4.93 33.44
N GLY A 16 3.26 -5.80 34.30
CA GLY A 16 2.51 -6.81 35.05
C GLY A 16 1.93 -7.94 34.18
N ARG A 17 2.23 -7.98 32.88
CA ARG A 17 1.73 -8.99 31.94
C ARG A 17 2.66 -10.22 31.91
N SER A 18 2.07 -11.40 31.89
CA SER A 18 2.75 -12.67 31.60
C SER A 18 2.41 -13.17 30.20
N ALA A 19 3.32 -13.92 29.59
CA ALA A 19 3.05 -14.64 28.35
C ALA A 19 2.00 -15.75 28.55
N VAL A 20 2.15 -16.57 29.60
CA VAL A 20 1.21 -17.66 29.95
C VAL A 20 -0.20 -17.12 30.19
N ALA A 21 -0.33 -16.04 30.98
CA ALA A 21 -1.62 -15.37 31.20
C ALA A 21 -2.23 -14.81 29.91
N SER A 22 -1.39 -14.30 29.01
CA SER A 22 -1.83 -13.75 27.72
C SER A 22 -2.32 -14.85 26.77
N ALA A 23 -1.65 -16.00 26.74
CA ALA A 23 -2.03 -17.15 25.94
C ALA A 23 -3.34 -17.78 26.46
N ALA A 24 -3.42 -18.07 27.77
CA ALA A 24 -4.61 -18.64 28.40
C ALA A 24 -5.87 -17.79 28.12
N TYR A 25 -5.75 -16.46 28.24
CA TYR A 25 -6.86 -15.53 27.99
C TYR A 25 -7.33 -15.54 26.52
N ARG A 26 -6.42 -15.69 25.57
CA ARG A 26 -6.73 -15.70 24.13
C ARG A 26 -7.34 -17.04 23.72
N ALA A 27 -6.68 -18.13 24.07
CA ALA A 27 -7.14 -19.48 23.75
C ALA A 27 -8.43 -19.88 24.50
N GLY A 28 -8.77 -19.23 25.61
CA GLY A 28 -9.89 -19.65 26.46
C GLY A 28 -9.56 -20.91 27.26
N GLU A 29 -8.30 -21.08 27.64
CA GLU A 29 -7.77 -22.30 28.26
C GLU A 29 -7.38 -22.08 29.74
N ARG A 30 -7.03 -23.18 30.42
CA ARG A 30 -6.48 -23.16 31.77
C ARG A 30 -4.98 -23.49 31.74
N LEU A 31 -4.12 -22.49 31.90
CA LEU A 31 -2.67 -22.65 31.93
C LEU A 31 -2.09 -22.20 33.28
N THR A 32 -1.09 -22.91 33.79
CA THR A 32 -0.33 -22.53 34.99
C THR A 32 0.99 -21.88 34.59
N ASN A 33 1.28 -20.71 35.16
CA ASN A 33 2.56 -20.03 35.06
C ASN A 33 3.51 -20.56 36.15
N GLU A 34 4.41 -21.46 35.79
CA GLU A 34 5.32 -22.16 36.69
C GLU A 34 6.31 -21.22 37.39
N ARG A 35 6.56 -20.04 36.81
CA ARG A 35 7.48 -19.02 37.35
C ARG A 35 6.98 -18.39 38.66
N ASP A 36 5.67 -18.25 38.83
CA ASP A 36 5.03 -17.67 40.03
C ASP A 36 3.91 -18.53 40.64
N GLY A 37 3.66 -19.71 40.07
CA GLY A 37 2.68 -20.68 40.55
C GLY A 37 1.22 -20.30 40.28
N LEU A 38 0.95 -19.22 39.53
CA LEU A 38 -0.41 -18.75 39.27
C LEU A 38 -1.07 -19.53 38.14
N THR A 39 -2.24 -20.12 38.41
CA THR A 39 -3.09 -20.75 37.39
C THR A 39 -4.10 -19.74 36.84
N HIS A 40 -4.07 -19.55 35.52
CA HIS A 40 -4.97 -18.68 34.77
C HIS A 40 -6.03 -19.54 34.08
N ASP A 41 -7.25 -19.55 34.62
CA ASP A 41 -8.38 -20.35 34.10
C ASP A 41 -9.37 -19.50 33.32
N PHE A 42 -9.35 -19.64 31.99
CA PHE A 42 -10.31 -19.01 31.08
C PHE A 42 -11.19 -20.02 30.34
N SER A 43 -11.28 -21.27 30.81
CA SER A 43 -12.11 -22.36 30.24
C SER A 43 -13.59 -22.04 30.06
N ARG A 44 -14.09 -21.01 30.75
CA ARG A 44 -15.48 -20.51 30.66
C ARG A 44 -15.67 -19.37 29.65
N LYS A 45 -14.62 -18.98 28.92
CA LYS A 45 -14.68 -17.90 27.92
C LYS A 45 -15.34 -18.41 26.63
N GLN A 46 -16.33 -17.67 26.14
CA GLN A 46 -16.99 -17.92 24.85
C GLN A 46 -16.49 -16.96 23.77
N GLY A 47 -16.78 -17.25 22.50
CA GLY A 47 -16.34 -16.42 21.36
C GLY A 47 -14.91 -16.71 20.90
N VAL A 48 -14.35 -17.89 21.20
CA VAL A 48 -13.13 -18.40 20.57
C VAL A 48 -13.55 -19.35 19.44
N GLU A 49 -13.20 -19.02 18.20
CA GLU A 49 -13.58 -19.76 16.99
C GLU A 49 -12.56 -20.86 16.67
N HIS A 50 -11.27 -20.53 16.80
CA HIS A 50 -10.16 -21.44 16.51
C HIS A 50 -8.92 -21.05 17.31
N VAL A 51 -8.09 -22.02 17.69
CA VAL A 51 -6.80 -21.80 18.37
C VAL A 51 -5.75 -22.72 17.78
N GLU A 52 -4.55 -22.21 17.52
CA GLU A 52 -3.49 -22.97 16.85
C GLU A 52 -2.11 -22.37 17.11
N ILE A 53 -1.10 -23.22 17.25
CA ILE A 53 0.30 -22.80 17.33
C ILE A 53 0.97 -23.14 16.01
N VAL A 54 1.45 -22.11 15.33
CA VAL A 54 2.22 -22.21 14.10
C VAL A 54 3.71 -22.14 14.44
N LEU A 55 4.46 -23.13 13.99
CA LEU A 55 5.92 -23.17 14.09
C LEU A 55 6.53 -22.75 12.74
N PRO A 56 7.79 -22.27 12.71
CA PRO A 56 8.49 -22.03 11.46
C PRO A 56 8.61 -23.32 10.64
N GLU A 57 8.43 -23.22 9.32
CA GLU A 57 8.64 -24.34 8.39
C GLU A 57 10.03 -24.97 8.61
N GLY A 58 10.07 -26.31 8.69
CA GLY A 58 11.29 -27.08 8.95
C GLY A 58 11.71 -27.24 10.42
N VAL A 59 10.95 -26.74 11.41
CA VAL A 59 11.27 -26.87 12.85
C VAL A 59 10.38 -27.93 13.53
N ASN A 60 10.94 -29.12 13.84
CA ASN A 60 10.21 -30.22 14.50
C ASN A 60 10.18 -30.09 16.04
N ALA A 61 9.75 -28.93 16.55
CA ALA A 61 9.64 -28.68 17.98
C ALA A 61 8.28 -29.13 18.53
N GLU A 62 8.06 -30.45 18.69
CA GLU A 62 6.78 -30.97 19.23
C GLU A 62 6.44 -30.38 20.62
N TRP A 63 7.44 -30.12 21.46
CA TRP A 63 7.25 -29.45 22.76
C TRP A 63 6.64 -28.04 22.62
N ALA A 64 6.91 -27.35 21.51
CA ALA A 64 6.42 -26.00 21.25
C ALA A 64 4.98 -25.97 20.74
N LYS A 65 4.40 -27.12 20.35
CA LYS A 65 2.98 -27.26 19.99
C LYS A 65 2.07 -27.36 21.23
N ASP A 66 2.62 -27.67 22.40
CA ASP A 66 1.88 -27.55 23.66
C ASP A 66 1.95 -26.12 24.19
N ARG A 67 0.78 -25.50 24.36
CA ARG A 67 0.68 -24.08 24.76
C ARG A 67 1.21 -23.82 26.17
N GLN A 68 1.10 -24.79 27.09
CA GLN A 68 1.59 -24.63 28.45
C GLN A 68 3.13 -24.72 28.50
N ALA A 69 3.72 -25.69 27.80
CA ALA A 69 5.16 -25.83 27.65
C ALA A 69 5.78 -24.61 26.93
N LEU A 70 5.19 -24.20 25.79
CA LEU A 70 5.70 -23.07 25.00
C LEU A 70 5.81 -21.79 25.83
N TRP A 71 4.73 -21.39 26.51
CA TRP A 71 4.70 -20.09 27.19
C TRP A 71 5.38 -20.08 28.55
N ASN A 72 5.49 -21.23 29.23
CA ASN A 72 6.36 -21.34 30.41
C ASN A 72 7.84 -21.28 30.01
N ALA A 73 8.25 -21.99 28.95
CA ALA A 73 9.61 -21.89 28.42
C ALA A 73 9.95 -20.45 27.95
N ALA A 74 8.99 -19.72 27.37
CA ALA A 74 9.18 -18.32 26.97
C ALA A 74 9.33 -17.37 28.17
N GLU A 75 8.67 -17.65 29.29
CA GLU A 75 8.91 -16.97 30.56
C GLU A 75 10.29 -17.33 31.13
N PHE A 76 10.67 -18.61 31.22
CA PHE A 76 11.96 -19.01 31.78
C PHE A 76 13.17 -18.56 30.93
N ALA A 77 13.01 -18.38 29.63
CA ALA A 77 14.07 -17.88 28.73
C ALA A 77 14.48 -16.40 29.00
N GLU A 78 13.78 -15.68 29.88
CA GLU A 78 14.08 -14.30 30.22
C GLU A 78 14.43 -14.11 31.71
N ASN A 79 15.65 -13.63 31.98
CA ASN A 79 16.16 -13.45 33.34
C ASN A 79 15.90 -12.06 33.96
N ARG A 80 15.40 -11.09 33.18
CA ARG A 80 15.19 -9.71 33.66
C ARG A 80 13.76 -9.46 34.12
N LYS A 81 13.62 -8.65 35.17
CA LYS A 81 12.31 -8.21 35.73
C LYS A 81 11.53 -7.26 34.79
N ASP A 82 12.21 -6.64 33.85
CA ASP A 82 11.68 -5.74 32.82
C ASP A 82 11.70 -6.38 31.42
N ALA A 83 11.85 -7.71 31.34
CA ALA A 83 11.89 -8.42 30.07
C ALA A 83 10.55 -8.37 29.32
N ARG A 84 10.66 -8.24 28.00
CA ARG A 84 9.62 -8.61 27.04
C ARG A 84 9.66 -10.13 26.86
N VAL A 85 8.51 -10.77 27.03
CA VAL A 85 8.37 -12.25 27.04
C VAL A 85 7.59 -12.77 25.85
N ALA A 86 6.72 -11.94 25.26
CA ALA A 86 6.03 -12.21 24.01
C ALA A 86 5.78 -10.89 23.26
N ARG A 87 5.38 -11.00 22.00
CA ARG A 87 4.92 -9.89 21.17
C ARG A 87 3.54 -10.22 20.61
N GLU A 88 2.58 -9.38 20.90
CA GLU A 88 1.20 -9.52 20.45
C GLU A 88 0.99 -8.74 19.15
N ILE A 89 0.30 -9.37 18.21
CA ILE A 89 -0.22 -8.77 16.98
C ILE A 89 -1.72 -9.01 16.98
N GLU A 90 -2.50 -7.99 16.65
CA GLU A 90 -3.96 -8.00 16.62
C GLU A 90 -4.40 -7.57 15.23
N ILE A 91 -5.11 -8.44 14.51
CA ILE A 91 -5.57 -8.21 13.14
C ILE A 91 -7.09 -8.31 13.05
N GLY A 92 -7.69 -7.43 12.24
CA GLY A 92 -9.12 -7.49 11.89
C GLY A 92 -9.31 -8.34 10.65
N LEU A 93 -10.15 -9.38 10.74
CA LEU A 93 -10.40 -10.34 9.67
C LEU A 93 -11.60 -9.90 8.84
N PRO A 94 -11.54 -9.89 7.50
CA PRO A 94 -12.70 -9.52 6.67
C PRO A 94 -13.90 -10.43 6.92
N HIS A 95 -15.03 -9.85 7.34
CA HIS A 95 -16.26 -10.59 7.63
C HIS A 95 -16.92 -11.23 6.38
N GLU A 96 -16.54 -10.76 5.19
CA GLU A 96 -17.00 -11.28 3.89
C GLU A 96 -16.34 -12.60 3.53
N LEU A 97 -15.23 -12.94 4.19
CA LEU A 97 -14.64 -14.27 4.13
C LEU A 97 -15.37 -15.20 5.09
N THR A 98 -15.59 -16.45 4.67
CA THR A 98 -16.15 -17.50 5.52
C THR A 98 -15.23 -17.82 6.71
N ALA A 99 -15.73 -18.53 7.72
CA ALA A 99 -14.91 -18.97 8.86
C ALA A 99 -13.64 -19.72 8.42
N GLU A 100 -13.79 -20.62 7.44
CA GLU A 100 -12.69 -21.37 6.80
C GLU A 100 -11.68 -20.43 6.13
N GLN A 101 -12.15 -19.49 5.30
CA GLN A 101 -11.28 -18.53 4.60
C GLN A 101 -10.58 -17.55 5.57
N ARG A 102 -11.23 -17.17 6.68
CA ARG A 102 -10.62 -16.37 7.75
C ARG A 102 -9.56 -17.16 8.52
N LEU A 103 -9.77 -18.46 8.72
CA LEU A 103 -8.77 -19.36 9.29
C LEU A 103 -7.57 -19.53 8.36
N GLU A 104 -7.79 -19.81 7.07
CA GLU A 104 -6.71 -19.87 6.07
C GLU A 104 -5.89 -18.58 6.03
N LEU A 105 -6.55 -17.42 6.00
CA LEU A 105 -5.91 -16.11 6.03
C LEU A 105 -5.08 -15.90 7.30
N THR A 106 -5.63 -16.24 8.47
CA THR A 106 -4.93 -16.10 9.75
C THR A 106 -3.72 -17.04 9.84
N ARG A 107 -3.88 -18.30 9.43
CA ARG A 107 -2.81 -19.31 9.40
C ARG A 107 -1.70 -18.90 8.44
N ALA A 108 -2.03 -18.43 7.23
CA ALA A 108 -1.05 -17.97 6.25
C ALA A 108 -0.21 -16.80 6.78
N PHE A 109 -0.84 -15.82 7.42
CA PHE A 109 -0.14 -14.69 8.03
C PHE A 109 0.66 -15.09 9.28
N ALA A 110 0.14 -16.00 10.10
CA ALA A 110 0.90 -16.58 11.22
C ALA A 110 2.14 -17.35 10.75
N GLN A 111 2.04 -18.07 9.62
CA GLN A 111 3.15 -18.79 9.00
C GLN A 111 4.20 -17.83 8.42
N ASP A 112 3.79 -16.75 7.73
CA ASP A 112 4.71 -15.68 7.30
C ASP A 112 5.51 -15.12 8.48
N LEU A 113 4.84 -14.77 9.58
CA LEU A 113 5.49 -14.28 10.80
C LEU A 113 6.43 -15.30 11.44
N ALA A 114 5.99 -16.57 11.56
CA ALA A 114 6.80 -17.64 12.13
C ALA A 114 8.06 -17.89 11.29
N ASN A 115 7.92 -17.99 9.96
CA ASN A 115 9.05 -18.21 9.06
C ASN A 115 9.99 -16.99 9.02
N ARG A 116 9.44 -15.76 9.01
CA ARG A 116 10.20 -14.49 8.96
C ARG A 116 11.04 -14.28 10.21
N TYR A 117 10.50 -14.53 11.40
CA TYR A 117 11.20 -14.24 12.65
C TYR A 117 11.83 -15.48 13.32
N GLY A 118 11.48 -16.69 12.88
CA GLY A 118 11.96 -17.97 13.42
C GLY A 118 11.37 -18.34 14.79
N GLY A 119 10.35 -17.63 15.25
CA GLY A 119 9.65 -17.90 16.51
C GLY A 119 8.33 -18.65 16.30
N ALA A 120 7.77 -19.21 17.37
CA ALA A 120 6.41 -19.75 17.34
C ALA A 120 5.38 -18.62 17.41
N VAL A 121 4.24 -18.84 16.75
CA VAL A 121 3.10 -17.92 16.70
C VAL A 121 1.85 -18.67 17.15
N ASP A 122 1.41 -18.42 18.38
CA ASP A 122 0.16 -18.94 18.95
C ASP A 122 -0.97 -17.97 18.60
N PHE A 123 -1.92 -18.39 17.76
CA PHE A 123 -3.05 -17.55 17.37
C PHE A 123 -4.39 -18.06 17.89
N ALA A 124 -5.27 -17.11 18.22
CA ALA A 124 -6.67 -17.36 18.53
C ALA A 124 -7.54 -16.46 17.64
N ILE A 125 -8.46 -17.07 16.91
CA ILE A 125 -9.52 -16.37 16.16
C ILE A 125 -10.72 -16.20 17.08
N HIS A 126 -11.27 -14.99 17.10
CA HIS A 126 -12.44 -14.65 17.89
C HIS A 126 -13.63 -14.31 17.00
N GLN A 127 -14.78 -14.87 17.36
CA GLN A 127 -16.06 -14.43 16.84
C GLN A 127 -16.53 -13.18 17.61
N PRO A 128 -17.27 -12.27 16.94
CA PRO A 128 -17.93 -11.17 17.63
C PRO A 128 -18.92 -11.69 18.69
N HIS A 129 -18.98 -11.00 19.82
CA HIS A 129 -19.98 -11.26 20.87
C HIS A 129 -21.35 -10.65 20.49
N ASP A 130 -22.42 -11.20 21.04
CA ASP A 130 -23.82 -10.73 20.88
C ASP A 130 -24.06 -9.24 21.24
N ALA A 131 -23.12 -8.61 21.96
CA ALA A 131 -23.16 -7.20 22.36
C ALA A 131 -22.10 -6.32 21.66
N SER A 132 -21.51 -6.83 20.58
CA SER A 132 -20.56 -6.12 19.70
C SER A 132 -21.02 -6.24 18.24
N ASP A 133 -20.46 -5.44 17.35
CA ASP A 133 -20.74 -5.56 15.91
C ASP A 133 -20.46 -7.00 15.43
N VAL A 134 -21.48 -7.63 14.86
CA VAL A 134 -21.48 -9.01 14.31
C VAL A 134 -20.46 -9.22 13.17
N ARG A 135 -19.79 -8.16 12.73
CA ARG A 135 -18.75 -8.15 11.70
C ARG A 135 -17.33 -8.20 12.29
N ASN A 136 -17.15 -8.07 13.62
CA ASN A 136 -15.83 -7.98 14.25
C ASN A 136 -15.12 -9.33 14.48
N HIS A 137 -14.89 -10.05 13.39
CA HIS A 137 -13.92 -11.16 13.41
C HIS A 137 -12.51 -10.60 13.53
N HIS A 138 -11.74 -11.08 14.50
CA HIS A 138 -10.37 -10.66 14.73
C HIS A 138 -9.52 -11.83 15.21
N ALA A 139 -8.22 -11.77 14.97
CA ALA A 139 -7.26 -12.72 15.52
C ALA A 139 -6.23 -12.01 16.40
N HIS A 140 -5.94 -12.59 17.55
CA HIS A 140 -4.75 -12.27 18.33
C HIS A 140 -3.68 -13.32 18.03
N LEU A 141 -2.53 -12.87 17.53
CA LEU A 141 -1.34 -13.69 17.31
C LEU A 141 -0.30 -13.31 18.37
N LEU A 142 0.15 -14.30 19.15
CA LEU A 142 1.15 -14.14 20.19
C LEU A 142 2.44 -14.81 19.73
N MET A 143 3.44 -13.99 19.38
CA MET A 143 4.73 -14.44 18.88
C MET A 143 5.79 -14.46 19.98
N THR A 144 6.64 -15.49 19.99
CA THR A 144 7.75 -15.61 20.94
C THR A 144 8.83 -14.55 20.67
N THR A 145 9.46 -14.01 21.73
CA THR A 145 10.58 -13.04 21.56
C THR A 145 11.92 -13.69 21.18
N ARG A 146 11.91 -15.02 21.00
CA ARG A 146 13.07 -15.87 20.70
C ARG A 146 12.71 -16.90 19.63
N GLN A 147 13.71 -17.32 18.88
CA GLN A 147 13.57 -18.39 17.90
C GLN A 147 13.31 -19.73 18.60
N VAL A 148 12.48 -20.58 17.99
CA VAL A 148 12.19 -21.93 18.48
C VAL A 148 13.08 -22.94 17.77
N THR A 149 13.61 -23.91 18.51
CA THR A 149 14.40 -25.05 18.02
C THR A 149 13.85 -26.34 18.62
N GLU A 150 14.28 -27.49 18.09
CA GLU A 150 13.89 -28.81 18.60
C GLU A 150 14.22 -28.98 20.10
N GLU A 151 15.33 -28.39 20.56
CA GLU A 151 15.81 -28.47 21.95
C GLU A 151 15.29 -27.35 22.89
N GLY A 152 14.70 -26.26 22.36
CA GLY A 152 14.21 -25.15 23.20
C GLY A 152 14.18 -23.77 22.53
N PHE A 153 14.44 -22.72 23.30
CA PHE A 153 14.52 -21.35 22.79
C PHE A 153 15.96 -20.91 22.49
N GLY A 154 16.19 -20.42 21.28
CA GLY A 154 17.47 -19.88 20.81
C GLY A 154 17.64 -18.37 21.03
N GLU A 155 18.30 -17.71 20.07
CA GLU A 155 18.51 -16.27 20.04
C GLU A 155 17.19 -15.47 20.02
N LYS A 156 17.26 -14.19 20.42
CA LYS A 156 16.12 -13.28 20.27
C LYS A 156 15.79 -13.06 18.80
N THR A 157 14.50 -13.03 18.49
CA THR A 157 14.01 -12.64 17.16
C THR A 157 14.51 -11.24 16.81
N HIS A 158 14.85 -11.00 15.54
CA HIS A 158 15.55 -9.76 15.16
C HIS A 158 14.69 -8.49 15.36
N ILE A 159 13.36 -8.60 15.36
CA ILE A 159 12.43 -7.52 15.75
C ILE A 159 12.61 -7.02 17.21
N GLU A 160 13.27 -7.80 18.08
CA GLU A 160 13.63 -7.41 19.44
C GLU A 160 15.08 -6.88 19.58
N TRP A 161 15.83 -6.78 18.48
CA TRP A 161 17.17 -6.20 18.49
C TRP A 161 17.13 -4.65 18.52
N LYS A 162 18.22 -4.02 18.95
CA LYS A 162 18.35 -2.55 18.88
C LYS A 162 18.57 -2.13 17.42
N ASN A 163 18.00 -0.99 17.00
CA ASN A 163 18.23 -0.41 15.66
C ASN A 163 19.71 -0.31 15.26
N VAL A 164 20.62 -0.04 16.20
CA VAL A 164 22.07 -0.03 15.92
C VAL A 164 22.59 -1.42 15.53
N ARG A 165 22.14 -2.50 16.18
CA ARG A 165 22.48 -3.87 15.76
C ARG A 165 21.85 -4.18 14.41
N LEU A 166 20.57 -3.82 14.22
CA LEU A 166 19.88 -4.04 12.95
C LEU A 166 20.63 -3.41 11.78
N LEU A 167 20.93 -2.10 11.85
CA LEU A 167 21.66 -1.39 10.79
C LEU A 167 23.09 -1.93 10.57
N ASN A 168 23.77 -2.39 11.62
CA ASN A 168 25.10 -3.01 11.50
C ASN A 168 25.05 -4.42 10.87
N GLU A 169 23.89 -5.09 10.87
CA GLU A 169 23.67 -6.45 10.34
C GLU A 169 22.86 -6.42 9.02
N GLY A 170 22.86 -5.27 8.32
CA GLY A 170 22.15 -5.08 7.05
C GLY A 170 20.63 -5.00 7.14
N LEU A 171 20.07 -4.98 8.36
CA LEU A 171 18.64 -5.18 8.59
C LEU A 171 17.83 -3.87 8.63
N PRO A 172 16.57 -3.89 8.13
CA PRO A 172 15.63 -2.79 8.32
C PRO A 172 15.45 -2.45 9.80
N THR A 173 15.30 -1.16 10.12
CA THR A 173 15.03 -0.73 11.50
C THR A 173 13.73 -1.33 12.03
N THR A 174 13.53 -1.38 13.36
CA THR A 174 12.27 -1.89 13.93
C THR A 174 11.04 -1.17 13.36
N GLN A 175 11.15 0.12 13.00
CA GLN A 175 10.05 0.88 12.40
C GLN A 175 9.73 0.43 10.97
N MET A 176 10.74 0.07 10.19
CA MET A 176 10.57 -0.50 8.84
C MET A 176 9.96 -1.90 8.94
N GLN A 177 10.49 -2.78 9.80
CA GLN A 177 9.90 -4.10 10.02
C GLN A 177 8.42 -4.04 10.45
N LEU A 178 8.02 -3.04 11.24
CA LEU A 178 6.61 -2.80 11.58
C LEU A 178 5.76 -2.38 10.36
N HIS A 179 6.33 -1.60 9.44
CA HIS A 179 5.71 -1.27 8.16
C HIS A 179 5.58 -2.52 7.27
N ASP A 180 6.63 -3.34 7.19
CA ASP A 180 6.67 -4.54 6.35
C ASP A 180 5.67 -5.62 6.83
N ILE A 181 5.46 -5.74 8.14
CA ILE A 181 4.41 -6.59 8.73
C ILE A 181 3.02 -6.06 8.36
N ARG A 182 2.82 -4.74 8.39
CA ARG A 182 1.54 -4.10 8.02
C ARG A 182 1.23 -4.28 6.53
N GLN A 183 2.22 -4.08 5.67
CA GLN A 183 2.11 -4.32 4.24
C GLN A 183 1.90 -5.81 3.93
N SER A 184 2.57 -6.72 4.65
CA SER A 184 2.33 -8.16 4.54
C SER A 184 0.88 -8.52 4.92
N TRP A 185 0.34 -7.93 5.98
CA TRP A 185 -1.06 -8.16 6.36
C TRP A 185 -2.03 -7.71 5.27
N GLU A 186 -1.85 -6.51 4.72
CA GLU A 186 -2.66 -6.00 3.61
C GLU A 186 -2.63 -6.97 2.42
N GLN A 187 -1.44 -7.42 2.06
CA GLN A 187 -1.19 -8.33 0.95
C GLN A 187 -1.89 -9.68 1.15
N HIS A 188 -1.74 -10.29 2.32
CA HIS A 188 -2.42 -11.55 2.66
C HIS A 188 -3.95 -11.38 2.61
N ALA A 189 -4.50 -10.32 3.21
CA ALA A 189 -5.95 -10.09 3.21
C ALA A 189 -6.50 -9.79 1.80
N ASN A 190 -5.82 -8.95 1.02
CA ASN A 190 -6.21 -8.64 -0.37
C ASN A 190 -6.15 -9.87 -1.28
N GLU A 191 -5.17 -10.75 -1.09
CA GLU A 191 -5.11 -12.03 -1.81
C GLU A 191 -6.28 -12.94 -1.42
N HIS A 192 -6.69 -13.01 -0.15
CA HIS A 192 -7.83 -13.84 0.26
C HIS A 192 -9.19 -13.26 -0.14
N LEU A 193 -9.34 -11.92 -0.17
CA LEU A 193 -10.52 -11.26 -0.75
C LEU A 193 -10.65 -11.55 -2.25
N ALA A 194 -9.55 -11.43 -3.01
CA ALA A 194 -9.52 -11.81 -4.42
C ALA A 194 -9.81 -13.32 -4.62
N LYS A 195 -9.30 -14.21 -3.73
CA LYS A 195 -9.65 -15.65 -3.71
C LYS A 195 -11.15 -15.92 -3.55
N ALA A 196 -11.85 -15.08 -2.80
CA ALA A 196 -13.30 -15.17 -2.63
C ALA A 196 -14.11 -14.55 -3.80
N GLY A 197 -13.44 -14.05 -4.85
CA GLY A 197 -14.09 -13.38 -5.97
C GLY A 197 -14.59 -11.97 -5.63
N LEU A 198 -14.05 -11.36 -4.56
CA LEU A 198 -14.44 -10.03 -4.08
C LEU A 198 -13.46 -8.97 -4.61
N ASP A 199 -13.96 -8.01 -5.38
CA ASP A 199 -13.15 -6.91 -5.94
C ASP A 199 -12.70 -5.87 -4.88
N MET A 200 -12.98 -6.13 -3.60
CA MET A 200 -12.64 -5.23 -2.49
C MET A 200 -11.18 -5.38 -2.10
N ARG A 201 -10.54 -4.24 -1.80
CA ARG A 201 -9.19 -4.19 -1.23
C ARG A 201 -9.15 -3.35 0.05
N ILE A 202 -8.16 -3.67 0.89
CA ILE A 202 -7.72 -2.90 2.04
C ILE A 202 -6.34 -2.28 1.73
N ASP A 203 -5.97 -1.21 2.43
CA ASP A 203 -4.73 -0.45 2.20
C ASP A 203 -4.01 -0.24 3.55
N HIS A 204 -2.72 -0.58 3.65
CA HIS A 204 -1.94 -0.45 4.89
C HIS A 204 -1.61 1.01 5.25
N ARG A 205 -1.68 1.93 4.29
CA ARG A 205 -1.36 3.35 4.47
C ARG A 205 -2.42 4.04 5.32
N SER A 206 -1.97 5.00 6.12
CA SER A 206 -2.85 5.85 6.91
C SER A 206 -3.79 6.67 6.01
N HIS A 207 -4.91 7.13 6.59
CA HIS A 207 -5.84 8.02 5.88
C HIS A 207 -5.13 9.34 5.48
N GLN A 208 -4.25 9.86 6.33
CA GLN A 208 -3.40 11.02 6.03
C GLN A 208 -2.48 10.80 4.80
N GLU A 209 -1.79 9.67 4.69
CA GLU A 209 -0.94 9.33 3.53
C GLU A 209 -1.76 9.12 2.23
N ARG A 210 -3.06 8.85 2.37
CA ARG A 210 -4.02 8.74 1.28
C ARG A 210 -4.75 10.06 0.97
N GLY A 211 -4.46 11.14 1.69
CA GLY A 211 -5.11 12.45 1.53
C GLY A 211 -6.54 12.51 2.08
N LEU A 212 -6.94 11.56 2.91
CA LEU A 212 -8.27 11.45 3.49
C LEU A 212 -8.31 12.12 4.87
N GLU A 213 -9.34 12.95 5.10
CA GLU A 213 -9.61 13.61 6.38
C GLU A 213 -10.44 12.73 7.34
N LEU A 214 -11.05 11.66 6.85
CA LEU A 214 -11.84 10.71 7.65
C LEU A 214 -11.00 10.12 8.79
N GLU A 215 -11.56 10.13 10.01
CA GLU A 215 -10.98 9.42 11.15
C GLU A 215 -11.11 7.90 10.90
N PRO A 216 -10.07 7.09 11.08
CA PRO A 216 -10.23 5.65 11.06
C PRO A 216 -11.17 5.22 12.21
N THR A 217 -12.29 4.59 11.88
CA THR A 217 -13.12 3.93 12.90
C THR A 217 -12.39 2.68 13.40
N GLU A 218 -11.98 2.67 14.68
CA GLU A 218 -11.50 1.43 15.29
C GLU A 218 -12.67 0.46 15.51
N HIS A 219 -12.38 -0.85 15.48
CA HIS A 219 -13.40 -1.88 15.69
C HIS A 219 -13.43 -2.29 17.16
N MET A 220 -14.62 -2.52 17.72
CA MET A 220 -14.82 -2.70 19.17
C MET A 220 -14.11 -3.94 19.74
N GLY A 221 -12.88 -3.77 20.22
CA GLY A 221 -12.13 -4.81 20.94
C GLY A 221 -12.66 -5.07 22.35
N VAL A 222 -12.62 -6.35 22.78
CA VAL A 222 -13.19 -6.90 24.03
C VAL A 222 -12.81 -6.14 25.31
N HIS A 223 -11.68 -5.43 25.31
CA HIS A 223 -11.25 -4.56 26.41
C HIS A 223 -12.25 -3.43 26.74
N ALA A 224 -13.02 -2.94 25.77
CA ALA A 224 -14.03 -1.91 26.00
C ALA A 224 -15.20 -2.44 26.84
N THR A 225 -15.73 -3.61 26.46
CA THR A 225 -16.89 -4.26 27.08
C THR A 225 -16.62 -4.72 28.52
N GLN A 226 -15.37 -5.10 28.83
CA GLN A 226 -14.98 -5.47 30.21
C GLN A 226 -14.86 -4.27 31.16
N MET A 227 -14.50 -3.09 30.66
CA MET A 227 -14.50 -1.85 31.47
C MET A 227 -15.93 -1.42 31.83
N GLN A 228 -16.84 -1.51 30.85
CA GLN A 228 -18.27 -1.20 31.03
C GLN A 228 -18.95 -2.09 32.09
N ARG A 229 -18.57 -3.38 32.18
CA ARG A 229 -19.05 -4.30 33.24
C ARG A 229 -18.51 -4.01 34.66
N ARG A 230 -17.59 -3.05 34.82
CA ARG A 230 -16.98 -2.69 36.12
C ARG A 230 -17.32 -1.28 36.60
N GLY A 231 -18.23 -0.57 35.92
CA GLY A 231 -18.70 0.76 36.36
C GLY A 231 -17.69 1.90 36.20
N LEU A 232 -16.60 1.70 35.45
CA LEU A 232 -15.62 2.74 35.13
C LEU A 232 -16.03 3.42 33.81
N ASP A 233 -16.62 4.61 33.89
CA ASP A 233 -17.12 5.33 32.72
C ASP A 233 -16.02 6.08 31.93
N VAL A 234 -15.22 5.33 31.17
CA VAL A 234 -14.49 5.85 30.00
C VAL A 234 -14.53 4.78 28.89
N SER A 235 -15.66 4.64 28.20
CA SER A 235 -15.83 3.60 27.19
C SER A 235 -15.20 3.97 25.84
N ARG A 236 -14.39 3.06 25.27
CA ARG A 236 -13.93 3.15 23.87
C ARG A 236 -15.08 3.09 22.87
N THR A 237 -16.19 2.46 23.24
CA THR A 237 -17.49 2.54 22.53
C THR A 237 -17.93 3.99 22.27
N ARG A 238 -17.64 4.92 23.19
CA ARG A 238 -17.91 6.34 23.01
C ARG A 238 -16.94 6.98 22.00
N LEU A 239 -15.71 6.47 21.86
CA LEU A 239 -14.72 6.96 20.88
C LEU A 239 -15.00 6.44 19.46
N ASP A 240 -15.36 5.17 19.29
CA ASP A 240 -15.69 4.63 17.95
C ASP A 240 -17.00 5.22 17.45
N ALA A 241 -18.00 5.36 18.32
CA ALA A 241 -19.24 6.06 18.00
C ALA A 241 -18.98 7.55 17.67
N VAL A 242 -18.07 8.22 18.38
CA VAL A 242 -17.67 9.61 18.09
C VAL A 242 -16.86 9.71 16.79
N ALA A 243 -15.97 8.77 16.48
CA ALA A 243 -15.21 8.76 15.21
C ALA A 243 -16.14 8.52 14.02
N ALA A 244 -17.05 7.56 14.13
CA ALA A 244 -18.08 7.30 13.11
C ALA A 244 -19.10 8.44 13.01
N GLN A 245 -19.45 9.11 14.12
CA GLN A 245 -20.31 10.31 14.10
C GLN A 245 -19.58 11.51 13.47
N ARG A 246 -18.31 11.75 13.82
CA ARG A 246 -17.46 12.76 13.17
C ARG A 246 -17.26 12.46 11.69
N ASN A 247 -17.11 11.19 11.32
CA ASN A 247 -17.09 10.79 9.92
C ASN A 247 -18.44 11.07 9.26
N ALA A 248 -19.57 10.76 9.90
CA ALA A 248 -20.89 11.09 9.34
C ALA A 248 -21.10 12.60 9.21
N GLU A 249 -20.62 13.41 10.16
CA GLU A 249 -20.61 14.87 10.12
C GLU A 249 -19.67 15.39 9.02
N LEU A 250 -18.44 14.87 8.93
CA LEU A 250 -17.46 15.21 7.90
C LEU A 250 -17.90 14.75 6.50
N ILE A 251 -18.61 13.63 6.36
CA ILE A 251 -19.20 13.18 5.10
C ILE A 251 -20.42 14.03 4.72
N ARG A 252 -21.14 14.58 5.72
CA ARG A 252 -22.22 15.55 5.50
C ARG A 252 -21.66 16.90 5.03
N GLU A 253 -20.52 17.32 5.56
CA GLU A 253 -19.83 18.56 5.18
C GLU A 253 -18.99 18.43 3.89
N LYS A 254 -18.33 17.28 3.70
CA LYS A 254 -17.36 16.95 2.65
C LYS A 254 -17.62 15.56 2.05
N PRO A 255 -18.76 15.32 1.37
CA PRO A 255 -19.09 14.02 0.79
C PRO A 255 -18.05 13.52 -0.22
N GLU A 256 -17.25 14.40 -0.81
CA GLU A 256 -16.13 14.07 -1.69
C GLU A 256 -15.07 13.16 -1.07
N GLN A 257 -14.94 13.11 0.26
CA GLN A 257 -14.02 12.19 0.95
C GLN A 257 -14.33 10.72 0.62
N VAL A 258 -15.60 10.35 0.54
CA VAL A 258 -16.06 9.01 0.15
C VAL A 258 -15.78 8.77 -1.32
N LEU A 259 -16.07 9.76 -2.16
CA LEU A 259 -15.89 9.67 -3.61
C LEU A 259 -14.41 9.57 -4.02
N ALA A 260 -13.50 10.19 -3.27
CA ALA A 260 -12.06 10.07 -3.46
C ALA A 260 -11.56 8.63 -3.20
N ILE A 261 -12.15 7.92 -2.23
CA ILE A 261 -11.82 6.51 -1.97
C ILE A 261 -12.25 5.64 -3.14
N VAL A 262 -13.49 5.78 -3.62
CA VAL A 262 -14.00 5.01 -4.76
C VAL A 262 -13.19 5.29 -6.03
N THR A 263 -12.93 6.58 -6.32
CA THR A 263 -12.19 7.02 -7.52
C THR A 263 -10.67 6.88 -7.46
N ASN A 264 -10.14 6.27 -6.41
CA ASN A 264 -8.78 5.76 -6.41
C ASN A 264 -8.68 4.40 -7.13
N GLU A 265 -9.74 3.58 -7.05
CA GLU A 265 -9.78 2.21 -7.57
C GLU A 265 -10.53 2.09 -8.91
N LYS A 266 -11.64 2.83 -9.06
CA LYS A 266 -12.55 2.78 -10.23
C LYS A 266 -12.83 4.18 -10.81
N SER A 267 -12.72 4.38 -12.12
CA SER A 267 -13.14 5.66 -12.74
C SER A 267 -14.66 5.78 -12.81
N VAL A 268 -15.34 4.65 -12.99
CA VAL A 268 -16.81 4.54 -13.03
C VAL A 268 -17.25 3.48 -12.03
N PHE A 269 -18.31 3.77 -11.30
CA PHE A 269 -18.78 2.99 -10.16
C PHE A 269 -20.30 3.08 -10.04
N ASP A 270 -20.89 2.21 -9.22
CA ASP A 270 -22.34 2.19 -8.98
C ASP A 270 -22.72 2.61 -7.55
N ARG A 271 -24.03 2.59 -7.25
CA ARG A 271 -24.55 2.88 -5.91
C ARG A 271 -24.09 1.89 -4.85
N HIS A 272 -23.83 0.63 -5.20
CA HIS A 272 -23.33 -0.38 -4.28
C HIS A 272 -21.88 -0.11 -3.90
N ASP A 273 -21.03 0.36 -4.82
CA ASP A 273 -19.65 0.77 -4.52
C ASP A 273 -19.61 1.94 -3.51
N ILE A 274 -20.51 2.92 -3.65
CA ILE A 274 -20.67 4.03 -2.69
C ILE A 274 -21.19 3.52 -1.33
N ALA A 275 -22.28 2.74 -1.34
CA ALA A 275 -22.88 2.18 -0.13
C ALA A 275 -21.87 1.32 0.66
N ARG A 276 -21.12 0.47 -0.05
CA ARG A 276 -20.01 -0.33 0.46
C ARG A 276 -18.93 0.59 1.06
N THR A 277 -18.49 1.63 0.35
CA THR A 277 -17.47 2.54 0.88
C THR A 277 -17.93 3.26 2.14
N LEU A 278 -19.17 3.77 2.19
CA LEU A 278 -19.76 4.39 3.39
C LEU A 278 -19.80 3.42 4.58
N HIS A 279 -20.21 2.18 4.34
CA HIS A 279 -20.29 1.14 5.35
C HIS A 279 -18.94 0.79 6.02
N ARG A 280 -17.82 1.31 5.49
CA ARG A 280 -16.49 1.19 6.11
C ARG A 280 -16.20 2.27 7.17
N TYR A 281 -16.93 3.40 7.17
CA TYR A 281 -16.57 4.63 7.90
C TYR A 281 -17.64 5.20 8.84
N ILE A 282 -18.88 4.72 8.73
CA ILE A 282 -20.02 5.14 9.57
C ILE A 282 -20.67 3.92 10.23
N ASN A 283 -21.36 4.15 11.35
CA ASN A 283 -22.02 3.10 12.12
C ASN A 283 -23.22 2.49 11.38
N ASP A 284 -23.63 1.29 11.81
CA ASP A 284 -24.85 0.57 11.39
C ASP A 284 -26.19 1.27 11.74
N ASP A 285 -26.16 2.55 12.12
CA ASP A 285 -27.38 3.35 12.29
C ASP A 285 -28.00 3.64 10.92
N ALA A 286 -29.19 3.08 10.68
CA ALA A 286 -29.85 3.14 9.39
C ALA A 286 -30.19 4.57 8.95
N GLU A 287 -30.54 5.46 9.87
CA GLU A 287 -30.86 6.86 9.56
C GLU A 287 -29.59 7.66 9.21
N THR A 288 -28.51 7.53 9.99
CA THR A 288 -27.20 8.13 9.68
C THR A 288 -26.64 7.60 8.37
N PHE A 289 -26.77 6.29 8.09
CA PHE A 289 -26.36 5.70 6.83
C PHE A 289 -27.18 6.24 5.65
N GLN A 290 -28.51 6.27 5.75
CA GLN A 290 -29.36 6.81 4.70
C GLN A 290 -29.09 8.30 4.45
N ASN A 291 -28.87 9.09 5.51
CA ASN A 291 -28.54 10.51 5.40
C ASN A 291 -27.15 10.75 4.78
N ALA A 292 -26.12 10.00 5.19
CA ALA A 292 -24.78 10.10 4.61
C ALA A 292 -24.77 9.63 3.15
N PHE A 293 -25.45 8.52 2.85
CA PHE A 293 -25.64 8.02 1.48
C PHE A 293 -26.38 9.04 0.62
N ALA A 294 -27.49 9.61 1.10
CA ALA A 294 -28.21 10.67 0.40
C ALA A 294 -27.35 11.92 0.18
N THR A 295 -26.50 12.29 1.16
CA THR A 295 -25.59 13.45 1.03
C THR A 295 -24.50 13.19 -0.02
N VAL A 296 -23.92 11.98 -0.06
CA VAL A 296 -22.96 11.59 -1.11
C VAL A 296 -23.62 11.53 -2.48
N MET A 297 -24.83 10.96 -2.58
CA MET A 297 -25.62 10.92 -3.82
C MET A 297 -26.07 12.31 -4.30
N ALA A 298 -26.27 13.26 -3.39
CA ALA A 298 -26.58 14.66 -3.69
C ALA A 298 -25.35 15.56 -3.85
N SER A 299 -24.13 15.01 -3.73
CA SER A 299 -22.90 15.79 -3.81
C SER A 299 -22.73 16.43 -5.20
N PRO A 300 -22.40 17.74 -5.30
CA PRO A 300 -22.12 18.37 -6.59
C PRO A 300 -20.83 17.83 -7.24
N ALA A 301 -20.00 17.10 -6.49
CA ALA A 301 -18.83 16.41 -7.00
C ALA A 301 -19.16 15.06 -7.66
N LEU A 302 -20.35 14.48 -7.42
CA LEU A 302 -20.84 13.28 -8.09
C LEU A 302 -21.45 13.65 -9.46
N VAL A 303 -21.23 12.80 -10.46
CA VAL A 303 -21.79 12.92 -11.81
C VAL A 303 -22.44 11.59 -12.20
N GLU A 304 -23.73 11.62 -12.55
CA GLU A 304 -24.40 10.48 -13.18
C GLU A 304 -24.05 10.43 -14.67
N LEU A 305 -23.44 9.33 -15.11
CA LEU A 305 -23.06 9.10 -16.51
C LEU A 305 -24.19 8.39 -17.27
N GLN A 306 -24.77 7.35 -16.66
CA GLN A 306 -25.90 6.59 -17.19
C GLN A 306 -26.89 6.32 -16.05
N GLY A 307 -28.16 6.68 -16.25
CA GLY A 307 -29.24 6.29 -15.34
C GLY A 307 -29.62 4.81 -15.52
N GLU A 308 -30.24 4.24 -14.48
CA GLU A 308 -30.67 2.84 -14.39
C GLU A 308 -31.65 2.45 -15.52
N ARG A 309 -31.50 1.25 -16.08
CA ARG A 309 -32.29 0.74 -17.22
C ARG A 309 -32.64 -0.72 -17.04
N SER A 310 -33.75 -1.14 -17.62
CA SER A 310 -34.02 -2.57 -17.84
C SER A 310 -33.72 -2.90 -19.30
N ASN A 311 -32.93 -3.94 -19.53
CA ASN A 311 -32.71 -4.51 -20.86
C ASN A 311 -34.03 -5.17 -21.31
N PRO A 312 -34.66 -4.71 -22.41
CA PRO A 312 -35.97 -5.21 -22.82
C PRO A 312 -35.94 -6.64 -23.39
N GLU A 313 -34.77 -7.18 -23.74
CA GLU A 313 -34.62 -8.54 -24.27
C GLU A 313 -34.31 -9.56 -23.17
N THR A 314 -33.45 -9.22 -22.20
CA THR A 314 -33.07 -10.15 -21.09
C THR A 314 -33.89 -9.95 -19.82
N GLY A 315 -34.54 -8.80 -19.65
CA GLY A 315 -35.21 -8.40 -18.41
C GLY A 315 -34.26 -7.97 -17.28
N GLU A 316 -32.94 -8.01 -17.51
CA GLU A 316 -31.94 -7.62 -16.51
C GLU A 316 -31.92 -6.11 -16.27
N ILE A 317 -31.55 -5.70 -15.06
CA ILE A 317 -31.46 -4.28 -14.68
C ILE A 317 -30.00 -3.84 -14.73
N GLU A 318 -29.67 -2.96 -15.68
CA GLU A 318 -28.42 -2.22 -15.70
C GLU A 318 -28.46 -1.12 -14.65
N LEU A 319 -27.59 -1.25 -13.65
CA LEU A 319 -27.44 -0.27 -12.57
C LEU A 319 -26.93 1.08 -13.09
N ALA A 320 -27.42 2.17 -12.48
CA ALA A 320 -26.92 3.51 -12.77
C ALA A 320 -25.40 3.63 -12.52
N ARG A 321 -24.71 4.27 -13.47
CA ARG A 321 -23.25 4.48 -13.50
C ARG A 321 -22.90 5.92 -13.13
N TYR A 322 -21.94 6.05 -12.21
CA TYR A 322 -21.50 7.31 -11.63
C TYR A 322 -20.00 7.49 -11.73
N SER A 323 -19.55 8.75 -11.72
CA SER A 323 -18.15 9.13 -11.54
C SER A 323 -18.05 10.44 -10.73
N THR A 324 -16.84 10.93 -10.49
CA THR A 324 -16.64 12.28 -9.94
C THR A 324 -16.38 13.31 -11.02
N ARG A 325 -16.79 14.55 -10.76
CA ARG A 325 -16.46 15.71 -11.60
C ARG A 325 -14.96 15.86 -11.81
N GLU A 326 -14.17 15.53 -10.78
CA GLU A 326 -12.71 15.47 -10.87
C GLU A 326 -12.24 14.41 -11.87
N MET A 327 -12.73 13.16 -11.78
CA MET A 327 -12.33 12.09 -12.70
C MET A 327 -12.77 12.36 -14.14
N VAL A 328 -14.01 12.82 -14.34
CA VAL A 328 -14.50 13.30 -15.66
C VAL A 328 -13.62 14.43 -16.19
N GLY A 329 -13.21 15.36 -15.33
CA GLY A 329 -12.29 16.44 -15.68
C GLY A 329 -10.88 15.97 -16.05
N ILE A 330 -10.34 14.97 -15.34
CA ILE A 330 -9.04 14.35 -15.61
C ILE A 330 -9.06 13.63 -16.95
N GLU A 331 -10.06 12.79 -17.20
CA GLU A 331 -10.14 11.96 -18.41
C GLU A 331 -10.54 12.80 -19.63
N SER A 332 -11.54 13.70 -19.53
CA SER A 332 -11.88 14.66 -20.59
C SER A 332 -10.75 15.68 -20.86
N GLY A 333 -10.02 16.10 -19.82
CA GLY A 333 -8.88 17.00 -19.95
C GLY A 333 -7.72 16.33 -20.70
N MET A 334 -7.36 15.11 -20.30
CA MET A 334 -6.33 14.30 -20.94
C MET A 334 -6.69 13.93 -22.39
N ALA A 335 -7.95 13.60 -22.66
CA ALA A 335 -8.51 13.43 -24.01
C ALA A 335 -8.27 14.67 -24.88
N LYS A 336 -8.71 15.85 -24.43
CA LYS A 336 -8.51 17.12 -25.15
C LYS A 336 -7.04 17.51 -25.30
N SER A 337 -6.18 17.16 -24.33
CA SER A 337 -4.73 17.31 -24.45
C SER A 337 -4.13 16.40 -25.51
N ALA A 338 -4.61 15.15 -25.62
CA ALA A 338 -4.22 14.24 -26.69
C ALA A 338 -4.61 14.79 -28.06
N ASP A 339 -5.84 15.30 -28.24
CA ASP A 339 -6.26 15.94 -29.50
C ASP A 339 -5.34 17.12 -29.89
N ARG A 340 -5.12 18.07 -28.97
CA ARG A 340 -4.25 19.24 -29.22
C ARG A 340 -2.80 18.83 -29.52
N MET A 341 -2.30 17.77 -28.90
CA MET A 341 -0.98 17.23 -29.21
C MET A 341 -0.97 16.49 -30.56
N HIS A 342 -2.07 15.86 -30.96
CA HIS A 342 -2.19 15.16 -32.24
C HIS A 342 -2.22 16.16 -33.41
N GLU A 343 -3.03 17.21 -33.28
CA GLU A 343 -3.08 18.34 -34.23
C GLU A 343 -1.75 19.13 -34.32
N ALA A 344 -0.93 19.11 -33.26
CA ALA A 344 0.35 19.82 -33.22
C ALA A 344 1.44 19.11 -34.02
N GLN A 345 1.49 19.36 -35.32
CA GLN A 345 2.43 18.78 -36.28
C GLN A 345 3.84 19.42 -36.24
N THR A 346 4.62 19.19 -35.18
CA THR A 346 5.95 19.81 -34.97
C THR A 346 7.13 18.84 -34.78
N TYR A 347 6.93 17.52 -34.92
CA TYR A 347 7.91 16.47 -34.58
C TYR A 347 8.29 15.52 -35.73
N GLY A 348 8.11 15.96 -36.98
CA GLY A 348 8.27 15.10 -38.15
C GLY A 348 9.71 14.71 -38.42
N VAL A 349 9.95 13.44 -38.73
CA VAL A 349 11.27 12.92 -39.14
C VAL A 349 11.36 12.85 -40.67
N ASP A 350 12.49 13.27 -41.26
CA ASP A 350 12.73 13.10 -42.70
C ASP A 350 12.70 11.61 -43.08
N ARG A 351 11.93 11.27 -44.11
CA ARG A 351 11.74 9.89 -44.61
C ARG A 351 13.06 9.16 -44.91
N ARG A 352 14.16 9.88 -45.18
CA ARG A 352 15.51 9.32 -45.36
C ARG A 352 16.10 8.78 -44.06
N HIS A 353 15.82 9.41 -42.91
CA HIS A 353 16.21 8.88 -41.60
C HIS A 353 15.38 7.64 -41.25
N VAL A 354 14.06 7.71 -41.43
CA VAL A 354 13.14 6.58 -41.22
C VAL A 354 13.55 5.38 -42.10
N GLY A 355 13.73 5.58 -43.41
CA GLY A 355 14.10 4.51 -44.34
C GLY A 355 15.49 3.91 -44.06
N ARG A 356 16.44 4.71 -43.56
CA ARG A 356 17.76 4.20 -43.13
C ARG A 356 17.67 3.35 -41.86
N ALA A 357 16.92 3.80 -40.85
CA ALA A 357 16.73 3.04 -39.62
C ALA A 357 16.00 1.71 -39.86
N ILE A 358 14.96 1.72 -40.71
CA ILE A 358 14.27 0.49 -41.15
C ILE A 358 15.24 -0.47 -41.86
N ALA A 359 16.11 0.04 -42.75
CA ALA A 359 17.09 -0.79 -43.46
C ALA A 359 18.20 -1.33 -42.54
N ALA A 360 18.64 -0.54 -41.55
CA ALA A 360 19.59 -0.97 -40.52
C ALA A 360 18.99 -2.07 -39.64
N GLN A 361 17.75 -1.89 -39.18
CA GLN A 361 17.03 -2.87 -38.38
C GLN A 361 16.75 -4.16 -39.17
N ASP A 362 16.39 -4.07 -40.45
CA ASP A 362 16.28 -5.24 -41.34
C ASP A 362 17.61 -6.01 -41.44
N ALA A 363 18.75 -5.31 -41.53
CA ALA A 363 20.06 -5.95 -41.56
C ALA A 363 20.40 -6.64 -40.22
N ALA A 364 20.11 -6.00 -39.09
CA ALA A 364 20.30 -6.57 -37.75
C ALA A 364 19.41 -7.80 -37.52
N ILE A 365 18.15 -7.77 -38.00
CA ILE A 365 17.23 -8.93 -37.96
C ILE A 365 17.78 -10.10 -38.78
N ARG A 366 18.26 -9.87 -40.03
CA ARG A 366 18.86 -10.95 -40.84
C ARG A 366 20.09 -11.57 -40.17
N GLN A 367 20.94 -10.72 -39.60
CA GLN A 367 22.17 -11.17 -38.92
C GLN A 367 21.88 -11.99 -37.65
N SER A 368 20.85 -11.61 -36.88
CA SER A 368 20.47 -12.29 -35.64
C SER A 368 19.62 -13.55 -35.86
N ALA A 369 18.74 -13.55 -36.88
CA ALA A 369 17.93 -14.71 -37.24
C ALA A 369 18.69 -15.78 -38.04
N GLY A 370 19.79 -15.40 -38.70
CA GLY A 370 20.50 -16.27 -39.65
C GLY A 370 19.75 -16.51 -40.96
N ASP A 371 18.65 -15.79 -41.18
CA ASP A 371 17.79 -15.87 -42.37
C ASP A 371 17.84 -14.55 -43.15
N LEU A 372 18.17 -14.62 -44.44
CA LEU A 372 18.23 -13.47 -45.34
C LEU A 372 16.84 -12.90 -45.66
N SER A 373 15.77 -13.69 -45.48
CA SER A 373 14.38 -13.25 -45.69
C SER A 373 13.82 -12.47 -44.49
N ALA A 374 14.35 -12.73 -43.29
CA ALA A 374 13.90 -12.10 -42.05
C ALA A 374 14.01 -10.57 -42.11
N ARG A 375 12.93 -9.89 -41.71
CA ARG A 375 12.77 -8.44 -41.82
C ARG A 375 11.65 -7.94 -40.91
N LEU A 376 11.60 -6.63 -40.66
CA LEU A 376 10.44 -5.97 -40.02
C LEU A 376 9.17 -6.27 -40.82
N SER A 377 8.06 -6.56 -40.12
CA SER A 377 6.75 -6.76 -40.78
C SER A 377 6.22 -5.46 -41.40
N ASP A 378 5.24 -5.57 -42.29
CA ASP A 378 4.62 -4.40 -42.90
C ASP A 378 3.82 -3.58 -41.86
N GLU A 379 3.23 -4.24 -40.84
CA GLU A 379 2.64 -3.58 -39.67
C GLU A 379 3.70 -2.80 -38.88
N GLN A 380 4.85 -3.43 -38.58
CA GLN A 380 5.96 -2.78 -37.87
C GLN A 380 6.49 -1.57 -38.65
N ARG A 381 6.62 -1.65 -39.98
CA ARG A 381 7.04 -0.51 -40.82
C ARG A 381 6.04 0.64 -40.74
N ARG A 382 4.74 0.35 -40.87
CA ARG A 382 3.67 1.36 -40.71
C ARG A 382 3.66 1.97 -39.31
N ALA A 383 3.92 1.19 -38.28
CA ALA A 383 4.03 1.69 -36.91
C ALA A 383 5.23 2.64 -36.73
N ILE A 384 6.40 2.34 -37.32
CA ILE A 384 7.55 3.26 -37.34
C ILE A 384 7.16 4.56 -38.06
N GLU A 385 6.57 4.46 -39.25
CA GLU A 385 6.14 5.64 -40.03
C GLU A 385 5.09 6.48 -39.28
N HIS A 386 4.16 5.85 -38.56
CA HIS A 386 3.16 6.51 -37.72
C HIS A 386 3.81 7.26 -36.55
N ILE A 387 4.64 6.59 -35.73
CA ILE A 387 5.22 7.25 -34.54
C ILE A 387 6.33 8.25 -34.87
N THR A 388 6.99 8.12 -36.03
CA THR A 388 7.92 9.12 -36.58
C THR A 388 7.22 10.24 -37.37
N GLY A 389 5.88 10.21 -37.44
CA GLY A 389 5.02 11.27 -37.95
C GLY A 389 5.12 12.59 -37.17
N PRO A 390 4.58 13.69 -37.74
CA PRO A 390 4.77 15.04 -37.21
C PRO A 390 4.02 15.34 -35.90
N GLU A 391 3.04 14.54 -35.53
CA GLU A 391 2.14 14.73 -34.38
C GLU A 391 2.92 14.69 -33.06
N ARG A 392 2.54 15.47 -32.04
CA ARG A 392 3.18 15.44 -30.70
C ARG A 392 2.68 14.31 -29.81
N ILE A 393 1.64 13.58 -30.19
CA ILE A 393 1.26 12.32 -29.56
C ILE A 393 0.97 11.25 -30.61
N ALA A 394 1.43 10.03 -30.34
CA ALA A 394 1.15 8.85 -31.14
C ALA A 394 0.95 7.64 -30.22
N ALA A 395 0.17 6.65 -30.68
CA ALA A 395 -0.14 5.44 -29.93
C ALA A 395 0.16 4.18 -30.75
N VAL A 396 0.68 3.14 -30.09
CA VAL A 396 0.85 1.80 -30.66
C VAL A 396 0.22 0.77 -29.73
N VAL A 397 -0.82 0.11 -30.22
CA VAL A 397 -1.37 -1.10 -29.61
C VAL A 397 -0.69 -2.28 -30.27
N GLY A 398 -0.19 -3.24 -29.50
CA GLY A 398 0.43 -4.43 -30.10
C GLY A 398 0.38 -5.63 -29.18
N TYR A 399 -0.01 -6.77 -29.73
CA TYR A 399 -0.24 -7.98 -28.97
C TYR A 399 1.05 -8.51 -28.32
N ALA A 400 0.89 -9.45 -27.39
CA ALA A 400 1.97 -10.07 -26.64
C ALA A 400 2.89 -10.88 -27.57
N GLY A 401 4.00 -10.29 -28.00
CA GLY A 401 4.97 -10.93 -28.91
C GLY A 401 4.99 -10.37 -30.34
N ALA A 402 4.28 -9.28 -30.63
CA ALA A 402 4.27 -8.63 -31.95
C ALA A 402 5.52 -7.77 -32.28
N GLY A 403 6.58 -7.82 -31.45
CA GLY A 403 7.86 -7.15 -31.72
C GLY A 403 7.89 -5.63 -31.47
N LYS A 404 7.09 -5.12 -30.53
CA LYS A 404 7.02 -3.69 -30.15
C LYS A 404 8.41 -3.05 -29.94
N SER A 405 9.29 -3.71 -29.19
CA SER A 405 10.67 -3.25 -28.95
C SER A 405 11.52 -3.12 -30.22
N THR A 406 11.40 -4.09 -31.13
CA THR A 406 12.15 -4.12 -32.40
C THR A 406 11.75 -2.97 -33.31
N MET A 407 10.47 -2.58 -33.27
CA MET A 407 9.95 -1.38 -33.91
C MET A 407 10.48 -0.11 -33.24
N LEU A 408 10.48 -0.05 -31.90
CA LEU A 408 11.00 1.09 -31.14
C LEU A 408 12.51 1.33 -31.33
N ALA A 409 13.30 0.27 -31.55
CA ALA A 409 14.72 0.38 -31.88
C ALA A 409 14.96 1.21 -33.15
N ALA A 410 14.23 0.90 -34.23
CA ALA A 410 14.30 1.64 -35.48
C ALA A 410 13.73 3.07 -35.36
N ALA A 411 12.65 3.25 -34.59
CA ALA A 411 12.11 4.58 -34.34
C ALA A 411 13.08 5.48 -33.55
N ARG A 412 13.78 4.92 -32.55
CA ARG A 412 14.86 5.60 -31.80
C ARG A 412 15.97 6.08 -32.73
N GLU A 413 16.48 5.22 -33.60
CA GLU A 413 17.51 5.61 -34.58
C GLU A 413 17.02 6.73 -35.53
N ALA A 414 15.77 6.66 -35.97
CA ALA A 414 15.19 7.70 -36.83
C ALA A 414 15.06 9.05 -36.10
N TRP A 415 14.59 9.07 -34.84
CA TRP A 415 14.48 10.28 -34.02
C TRP A 415 15.85 10.87 -33.67
N GLU A 416 16.82 10.05 -33.24
CA GLU A 416 18.17 10.51 -32.91
C GLU A 416 18.89 11.07 -34.14
N ALA A 417 18.75 10.42 -35.31
CA ALA A 417 19.33 10.90 -36.56
C ALA A 417 18.71 12.23 -37.05
N GLN A 418 17.46 12.53 -36.65
CA GLN A 418 16.80 13.82 -36.88
C GLN A 418 17.25 14.92 -35.89
N GLY A 419 17.88 14.53 -34.77
CA GLY A 419 18.37 15.43 -33.72
C GLY A 419 17.51 15.49 -32.45
N TYR A 420 16.53 14.59 -32.28
CA TYR A 420 15.72 14.50 -31.06
C TYR A 420 16.42 13.70 -29.96
N THR A 421 16.12 14.01 -28.69
CA THR A 421 16.55 13.20 -27.54
C THR A 421 15.44 12.23 -27.16
N VAL A 422 15.70 10.93 -27.18
CA VAL A 422 14.71 9.91 -26.83
C VAL A 422 14.83 9.52 -25.34
N HIS A 423 13.68 9.38 -24.69
CA HIS A 423 13.52 9.04 -23.28
C HIS A 423 12.48 7.95 -23.13
N GLY A 424 12.79 6.88 -22.40
CA GLY A 424 11.85 5.78 -22.15
C GLY A 424 11.29 5.81 -20.72
N ALA A 425 10.06 5.36 -20.58
CA ALA A 425 9.44 5.16 -19.28
C ALA A 425 8.53 3.92 -19.27
N ALA A 426 8.39 3.30 -18.11
CA ALA A 426 7.43 2.23 -17.87
C ALA A 426 6.95 2.25 -16.41
N LEU A 427 5.88 1.51 -16.11
CA LEU A 427 5.35 1.43 -14.74
C LEU A 427 6.31 0.70 -13.79
N SER A 428 6.94 -0.39 -14.24
CA SER A 428 7.84 -1.23 -13.44
C SER A 428 9.30 -1.08 -13.84
N GLY A 429 10.22 -1.39 -12.92
CA GLY A 429 11.67 -1.35 -13.19
C GLY A 429 12.09 -2.36 -14.26
N LYS A 430 11.49 -3.56 -14.25
CA LYS A 430 11.72 -4.63 -15.22
C LYS A 430 11.24 -4.25 -16.62
N ALA A 431 10.09 -3.57 -16.75
CA ALA A 431 9.62 -3.08 -18.04
C ALA A 431 10.49 -1.93 -18.58
N ALA A 432 10.95 -1.02 -17.71
CA ALA A 432 11.85 0.06 -18.13
C ALA A 432 13.22 -0.47 -18.60
N GLU A 433 13.80 -1.44 -17.90
CA GLU A 433 15.01 -2.14 -18.35
C GLU A 433 14.77 -2.91 -19.64
N GLY A 434 13.71 -3.71 -19.72
CA GLY A 434 13.37 -4.47 -20.92
C GLY A 434 13.23 -3.56 -22.15
N LEU A 435 12.62 -2.38 -21.99
CA LEU A 435 12.57 -1.34 -23.01
C LEU A 435 13.99 -0.85 -23.39
N GLU A 436 14.86 -0.53 -22.43
CA GLU A 436 16.22 -0.05 -22.69
C GLU A 436 17.11 -1.11 -23.37
N GLU A 437 17.09 -2.35 -22.90
CA GLU A 437 17.85 -3.46 -23.48
C GLU A 437 17.41 -3.79 -24.91
N SER A 438 16.10 -3.80 -25.16
CA SER A 438 15.54 -4.29 -26.43
C SER A 438 15.35 -3.21 -27.51
N SER A 439 15.36 -1.93 -27.13
CA SER A 439 15.24 -0.79 -28.07
C SER A 439 16.43 0.19 -28.06
N GLY A 440 17.31 0.12 -27.05
CA GLY A 440 18.37 1.10 -26.81
C GLY A 440 17.88 2.43 -26.22
N ILE A 441 16.58 2.57 -25.91
CA ILE A 441 16.02 3.80 -25.35
C ILE A 441 16.35 3.88 -23.85
N ARG A 442 17.13 4.88 -23.44
CA ARG A 442 17.44 5.11 -22.01
C ARG A 442 16.16 5.35 -21.19
N SER A 443 15.89 4.46 -20.23
CA SER A 443 14.58 4.30 -19.61
C SER A 443 14.58 4.37 -18.09
N ARG A 444 13.45 4.77 -17.48
CA ARG A 444 13.24 4.74 -16.01
C ARG A 444 11.79 4.41 -15.66
N THR A 445 11.52 4.17 -14.37
CA THR A 445 10.13 4.08 -13.91
C THR A 445 9.43 5.44 -13.94
N LEU A 446 8.11 5.46 -14.18
CA LEU A 446 7.29 6.67 -14.10
C LEU A 446 7.46 7.39 -12.74
N ALA A 447 7.43 6.65 -11.64
CA ALA A 447 7.68 7.20 -10.30
C ALA A 447 9.07 7.88 -10.18
N SER A 448 10.09 7.38 -10.89
CA SER A 448 11.41 8.03 -10.93
C SER A 448 11.45 9.30 -11.78
N TYR A 449 10.51 9.49 -12.71
CA TYR A 449 10.33 10.76 -13.42
C TYR A 449 9.56 11.76 -12.54
N GLU A 450 8.43 11.36 -11.96
CA GLU A 450 7.61 12.20 -11.07
C GLU A 450 8.45 12.76 -9.91
N TYR A 451 9.22 11.92 -9.21
CA TYR A 451 10.11 12.36 -8.13
C TYR A 451 11.17 13.37 -8.60
N ARG A 452 11.68 13.24 -9.83
CA ARG A 452 12.70 14.16 -10.36
C ARG A 452 12.10 15.49 -10.79
N TRP A 453 10.91 15.49 -11.40
CA TRP A 453 10.19 16.70 -11.77
C TRP A 453 9.73 17.51 -10.54
N GLN A 454 9.29 16.83 -9.47
CA GLN A 454 9.02 17.46 -8.16
C GLN A 454 10.24 18.14 -7.52
N ASN A 455 11.46 17.82 -7.99
CA ASN A 455 12.72 18.40 -7.51
C ASN A 455 13.42 19.23 -8.61
N ASP A 456 12.68 19.70 -9.62
CA ASP A 456 13.17 20.52 -10.75
C ASP A 456 14.36 19.91 -11.52
N ARG A 457 14.42 18.57 -11.61
CA ARG A 457 15.52 17.84 -12.29
C ARG A 457 15.02 17.05 -13.49
N GLY A 458 15.67 17.22 -14.64
CA GLY A 458 15.42 16.38 -15.83
C GLY A 458 14.00 16.49 -16.37
N THR A 459 13.47 17.71 -16.42
CA THR A 459 12.24 18.08 -17.14
C THR A 459 12.39 17.84 -18.63
N LEU A 460 11.26 17.57 -19.30
CA LEU A 460 11.20 17.47 -20.77
C LEU A 460 11.30 18.85 -21.44
N GLY A 461 11.63 18.88 -22.74
CA GLY A 461 11.66 20.07 -23.57
C GLY A 461 11.28 19.84 -25.04
N ARG A 462 11.32 20.91 -25.83
CA ARG A 462 10.90 20.98 -27.26
C ARG A 462 11.77 20.21 -28.26
N GLY A 463 12.67 19.35 -27.77
CA GLY A 463 13.50 18.44 -28.57
C GLY A 463 13.40 16.98 -28.12
N ASP A 464 12.50 16.67 -27.17
CA ASP A 464 12.46 15.36 -26.53
C ASP A 464 11.28 14.52 -27.03
N VAL A 465 11.52 13.22 -27.20
CA VAL A 465 10.52 12.18 -27.47
C VAL A 465 10.43 11.27 -26.25
N PHE A 466 9.29 11.28 -25.57
CA PHE A 466 9.01 10.52 -24.36
C PHE A 466 8.17 9.27 -24.69
N VAL A 467 8.83 8.11 -24.78
CA VAL A 467 8.19 6.81 -25.04
C VAL A 467 7.76 6.20 -23.71
N ILE A 468 6.48 5.85 -23.57
CA ILE A 468 5.94 5.11 -22.43
C ILE A 468 5.54 3.71 -22.90
N ASP A 469 6.18 2.67 -22.37
CA ASP A 469 5.85 1.27 -22.64
C ASP A 469 5.01 0.65 -21.51
N GLU A 470 4.30 -0.44 -21.84
CA GLU A 470 3.27 -1.09 -21.02
C GLU A 470 2.19 -0.09 -20.52
N ALA A 471 1.83 0.88 -21.38
CA ALA A 471 0.94 1.99 -21.04
C ALA A 471 -0.47 1.57 -20.59
N GLY A 472 -0.93 0.37 -20.96
CA GLY A 472 -2.20 -0.22 -20.51
C GLY A 472 -2.31 -0.43 -18.98
N MET A 473 -1.17 -0.51 -18.28
CA MET A 473 -1.15 -0.65 -16.81
C MET A 473 -1.27 0.68 -16.04
N ILE A 474 -1.29 1.83 -16.73
CA ILE A 474 -1.22 3.15 -16.09
C ILE A 474 -2.65 3.68 -15.86
N GLY A 475 -3.00 4.02 -14.62
CA GLY A 475 -4.31 4.59 -14.29
C GLY A 475 -4.44 6.08 -14.68
N SER A 476 -5.68 6.54 -14.89
CA SER A 476 -6.02 7.87 -15.46
C SER A 476 -5.32 9.03 -14.77
N ARG A 477 -5.30 9.02 -13.43
CA ARG A 477 -4.63 10.06 -12.61
C ARG A 477 -3.13 10.16 -12.86
N GLN A 478 -2.43 9.07 -13.17
CA GLN A 478 -1.00 9.09 -13.44
C GLN A 478 -0.73 9.46 -14.90
N LEU A 479 -1.39 8.82 -15.86
CA LEU A 479 -1.15 9.12 -17.28
C LEU A 479 -1.46 10.58 -17.64
N SER A 480 -2.54 11.14 -17.07
CA SER A 480 -2.89 12.55 -17.22
C SER A 480 -1.76 13.51 -16.82
N ARG A 481 -1.00 13.23 -15.75
CA ARG A 481 0.15 14.05 -15.35
C ARG A 481 1.27 14.04 -16.39
N PHE A 482 1.57 12.87 -16.95
CA PHE A 482 2.59 12.71 -17.99
C PHE A 482 2.20 13.38 -19.32
N VAL A 483 0.94 13.21 -19.75
CA VAL A 483 0.41 13.89 -20.94
C VAL A 483 0.44 15.42 -20.72
N THR A 484 0.02 15.91 -19.55
CA THR A 484 0.03 17.34 -19.22
C THR A 484 1.44 17.94 -19.20
N GLU A 485 2.42 17.27 -18.56
CA GLU A 485 3.81 17.74 -18.54
C GLU A 485 4.40 17.76 -19.97
N ALA A 486 4.17 16.70 -20.76
CA ALA A 486 4.62 16.64 -22.15
C ALA A 486 3.97 17.74 -23.01
N GLU A 487 2.67 17.99 -22.83
CA GLU A 487 1.93 19.08 -23.49
C GLU A 487 2.58 20.44 -23.18
N GLN A 488 2.70 20.79 -21.90
CA GLN A 488 3.22 22.06 -21.40
C GLN A 488 4.68 22.33 -21.81
N ARG A 489 5.54 21.31 -21.76
CA ARG A 489 6.96 21.44 -22.13
C ARG A 489 7.20 21.51 -23.63
N GLY A 490 6.18 21.23 -24.44
CA GLY A 490 6.33 21.18 -25.89
C GLY A 490 6.97 19.89 -26.40
N ALA A 491 7.04 18.83 -25.58
CA ALA A 491 7.62 17.53 -25.94
C ALA A 491 6.69 16.70 -26.83
N LYS A 492 7.22 15.63 -27.46
CA LYS A 492 6.42 14.53 -28.05
C LYS A 492 6.29 13.38 -27.05
N ILE A 493 5.14 12.73 -27.02
CA ILE A 493 4.88 11.53 -26.22
C ILE A 493 4.43 10.37 -27.13
N VAL A 494 4.95 9.17 -26.91
CA VAL A 494 4.58 7.97 -27.68
C VAL A 494 4.14 6.90 -26.69
N LEU A 495 2.86 6.52 -26.76
CA LEU A 495 2.28 5.52 -25.87
C LEU A 495 2.31 4.15 -26.54
N VAL A 496 2.92 3.17 -25.88
CA VAL A 496 3.08 1.81 -26.39
C VAL A 496 2.54 0.84 -25.35
N GLY A 497 1.77 -0.14 -25.79
CA GLY A 497 1.20 -1.11 -24.85
C GLY A 497 0.26 -2.11 -25.50
N ASP A 498 -0.52 -2.74 -24.64
CA ASP A 498 -1.55 -3.71 -24.96
C ASP A 498 -2.64 -3.52 -23.90
N HIS A 499 -3.82 -3.03 -24.29
CA HIS A 499 -4.90 -2.78 -23.34
C HIS A 499 -5.67 -4.05 -22.94
N GLU A 500 -5.39 -5.19 -23.58
CA GLU A 500 -5.97 -6.48 -23.20
C GLU A 500 -5.09 -7.27 -22.23
N GLN A 501 -3.83 -6.86 -22.00
CA GLN A 501 -3.04 -7.40 -20.88
C GLN A 501 -3.53 -6.84 -19.53
N LEU A 502 -2.74 -7.02 -18.47
CA LEU A 502 -3.14 -6.69 -17.10
C LEU A 502 -3.54 -5.21 -16.98
N GLN A 503 -4.75 -5.00 -16.46
CA GLN A 503 -5.34 -3.68 -16.28
C GLN A 503 -4.59 -2.86 -15.21
N ALA A 504 -4.71 -1.55 -15.30
CA ALA A 504 -4.18 -0.63 -14.29
C ALA A 504 -4.70 -0.95 -12.88
N ILE A 505 -3.82 -0.88 -11.87
CA ILE A 505 -4.25 -1.03 -10.46
C ILE A 505 -5.14 0.16 -10.07
N GLY A 506 -4.74 1.39 -10.42
CA GLY A 506 -5.53 2.60 -10.22
C GLY A 506 -6.72 2.72 -11.18
N ALA A 507 -7.58 3.70 -10.93
CA ALA A 507 -8.79 3.98 -11.71
C ALA A 507 -8.54 4.17 -13.23
N GLY A 508 -9.47 3.64 -14.04
CA GLY A 508 -9.60 3.87 -15.48
C GLY A 508 -8.69 3.04 -16.39
N ALA A 509 -8.92 3.17 -17.71
CA ALA A 509 -8.13 2.59 -18.80
C ALA A 509 -7.68 3.69 -19.79
N PRO A 510 -6.86 4.66 -19.36
CA PRO A 510 -6.61 5.90 -20.10
C PRO A 510 -5.79 5.69 -21.40
N PHE A 511 -4.94 4.66 -21.46
CA PHE A 511 -4.20 4.33 -22.69
C PHE A 511 -5.15 3.89 -23.81
N ARG A 512 -6.12 3.03 -23.51
CA ARG A 512 -7.18 2.63 -24.44
C ARG A 512 -7.96 3.86 -24.92
N ALA A 513 -8.40 4.69 -23.99
CA ALA A 513 -9.12 5.92 -24.34
C ALA A 513 -8.34 6.85 -25.29
N ILE A 514 -7.05 7.08 -25.05
CA ILE A 514 -6.22 7.88 -25.95
C ILE A 514 -6.07 7.19 -27.32
N ALA A 515 -5.78 5.88 -27.36
CA ALA A 515 -5.56 5.13 -28.59
C ALA A 515 -6.82 4.99 -29.48
N GLU A 516 -8.01 4.92 -28.89
CA GLU A 516 -9.30 4.99 -29.61
C GLU A 516 -9.60 6.42 -30.11
N GLN A 517 -9.08 7.45 -29.43
CA GLN A 517 -9.37 8.85 -29.72
C GLN A 517 -8.49 9.46 -30.83
N ILE A 518 -7.17 9.34 -30.72
CA ILE A 518 -6.21 9.89 -31.71
C ILE A 518 -5.87 8.90 -32.83
N GLY A 519 -6.45 7.70 -32.79
CA GLY A 519 -6.02 6.55 -33.58
C GLY A 519 -4.71 5.94 -33.08
N HIS A 520 -4.33 4.80 -33.64
CA HIS A 520 -3.09 4.11 -33.29
C HIS A 520 -2.60 3.25 -34.46
N ALA A 521 -1.32 2.89 -34.42
CA ALA A 521 -0.83 1.76 -35.20
C ALA A 521 -1.07 0.46 -34.41
N GLU A 522 -1.68 -0.54 -35.06
CA GLU A 522 -1.86 -1.88 -34.49
C GLU A 522 -0.75 -2.82 -34.96
N LEU A 523 -0.22 -3.63 -34.04
CA LEU A 523 0.71 -4.74 -34.31
C LEU A 523 0.04 -6.06 -33.89
N SER A 524 -0.63 -6.70 -34.84
CA SER A 524 -1.40 -7.92 -34.65
C SER A 524 -0.59 -9.20 -34.92
N GLU A 525 0.47 -9.11 -35.75
CA GLU A 525 1.29 -10.25 -36.17
C GLU A 525 2.17 -10.78 -35.01
N ILE A 526 1.66 -11.75 -34.25
CA ILE A 526 2.39 -12.38 -33.13
C ILE A 526 3.52 -13.28 -33.68
N ARG A 527 4.78 -12.95 -33.37
CA ARG A 527 5.97 -13.72 -33.82
C ARG A 527 6.65 -14.54 -32.70
N ARG A 528 6.07 -14.57 -31.50
CA ARG A 528 6.63 -15.28 -30.33
C ARG A 528 6.46 -16.80 -30.45
N GLN A 529 5.26 -17.26 -30.78
CA GLN A 529 4.91 -18.68 -30.90
C GLN A 529 5.45 -19.26 -32.21
N ARG A 530 6.18 -20.38 -32.09
CA ARG A 530 6.74 -21.10 -33.25
C ARG A 530 5.69 -21.92 -34.00
N VAL A 531 4.64 -22.38 -33.31
CA VAL A 531 3.58 -23.22 -33.90
C VAL A 531 2.37 -22.36 -34.27
N ASP A 532 1.80 -22.62 -35.44
CA ASP A 532 0.76 -21.75 -36.04
C ASP A 532 -0.54 -21.73 -35.21
N TRP A 533 -1.06 -22.88 -34.76
CA TRP A 533 -2.27 -22.91 -33.93
C TRP A 533 -2.10 -22.20 -32.57
N GLN A 534 -0.89 -22.25 -31.98
CA GLN A 534 -0.59 -21.53 -30.73
C GLN A 534 -0.58 -20.01 -30.95
N ARG A 535 -0.19 -19.56 -32.16
CA ARG A 535 -0.24 -18.16 -32.58
C ARG A 535 -1.67 -17.70 -32.79
N GLU A 536 -2.49 -18.51 -33.47
CA GLU A 536 -3.93 -18.26 -33.66
C GLU A 536 -4.65 -18.15 -32.31
N ALA A 537 -4.48 -19.13 -31.42
CA ALA A 537 -5.03 -19.08 -30.07
C ALA A 537 -4.51 -17.87 -29.24
N SER A 538 -3.28 -17.42 -29.49
CA SER A 538 -2.75 -16.19 -28.86
C SER A 538 -3.43 -14.91 -29.39
N VAL A 539 -3.85 -14.89 -30.67
CA VAL A 539 -4.69 -13.83 -31.24
C VAL A 539 -6.12 -13.93 -30.70
N ASP A 540 -6.66 -15.13 -30.53
CA ASP A 540 -7.99 -15.33 -29.93
C ASP A 540 -8.04 -14.76 -28.50
N PHE A 541 -7.05 -15.09 -27.65
CA PHE A 541 -6.90 -14.47 -26.34
C PHE A 541 -6.77 -12.93 -26.39
N ALA A 542 -6.03 -12.38 -27.36
CA ALA A 542 -5.86 -10.94 -27.54
C ALA A 542 -7.13 -10.23 -28.06
N THR A 543 -8.04 -10.95 -28.73
CA THR A 543 -9.26 -10.39 -29.38
C THR A 543 -10.55 -10.70 -28.61
N HIS A 544 -10.42 -10.87 -27.29
CA HIS A 544 -11.49 -11.25 -26.34
C HIS A 544 -12.13 -12.63 -26.57
N ARG A 545 -11.64 -13.43 -27.52
CA ARG A 545 -12.12 -14.78 -27.86
C ARG A 545 -11.42 -15.82 -26.97
N THR A 546 -11.54 -15.62 -25.66
CA THR A 546 -10.86 -16.44 -24.64
C THR A 546 -11.38 -17.88 -24.62
N ALA A 547 -12.66 -18.10 -24.91
CA ALA A 547 -13.24 -19.43 -25.01
C ALA A 547 -12.63 -20.22 -26.19
N GLU A 548 -12.51 -19.59 -27.36
CA GLU A 548 -11.88 -20.17 -28.55
C GLU A 548 -10.39 -20.46 -28.32
N GLY A 549 -9.68 -19.52 -27.68
CA GLY A 549 -8.30 -19.72 -27.25
C GLY A 549 -8.15 -20.91 -26.28
N LEU A 550 -9.01 -21.04 -25.27
CA LEU A 550 -9.00 -22.20 -24.37
C LEU A 550 -9.38 -23.50 -25.08
N ALA A 551 -10.34 -23.46 -26.00
CA ALA A 551 -10.75 -24.62 -26.78
C ALA A 551 -9.60 -25.15 -27.65
N ALA A 552 -8.81 -24.29 -28.28
CA ALA A 552 -7.63 -24.70 -29.03
C ALA A 552 -6.61 -25.47 -28.16
N TYR A 553 -6.32 -25.00 -26.94
CA TYR A 553 -5.42 -25.72 -26.01
C TYR A 553 -6.05 -27.03 -25.51
N ARG A 554 -7.36 -27.07 -25.25
CA ARG A 554 -8.07 -28.30 -24.88
C ARG A 554 -7.99 -29.35 -26.00
N ASP A 555 -8.27 -28.94 -27.23
CA ASP A 555 -8.37 -29.83 -28.39
C ASP A 555 -6.99 -30.37 -28.81
N HIS A 556 -5.92 -29.65 -28.47
CA HIS A 556 -4.52 -30.13 -28.57
C HIS A 556 -4.03 -30.93 -27.33
N GLY A 557 -4.84 -31.08 -26.28
CA GLY A 557 -4.52 -31.86 -25.08
C GLY A 557 -3.63 -31.14 -24.05
N ASP A 558 -3.44 -29.82 -24.20
CA ASP A 558 -2.64 -28.96 -23.31
C ASP A 558 -3.46 -28.34 -22.16
N ILE A 559 -4.70 -28.79 -21.94
CA ILE A 559 -5.49 -28.51 -20.72
C ILE A 559 -5.66 -29.79 -19.91
N ARG A 560 -5.21 -29.75 -18.65
CA ARG A 560 -5.27 -30.84 -17.67
C ARG A 560 -6.31 -30.53 -16.58
N LEU A 561 -7.28 -31.43 -16.44
CA LEU A 561 -8.27 -31.39 -15.37
C LEU A 561 -8.00 -32.55 -14.41
N SER A 562 -7.54 -32.23 -13.21
CA SER A 562 -7.25 -33.19 -12.15
C SER A 562 -8.38 -33.23 -11.13
N ALA A 563 -8.50 -34.30 -10.33
CA ALA A 563 -9.59 -34.42 -9.36
C ALA A 563 -9.57 -33.31 -8.31
N THR A 564 -8.39 -33.00 -7.77
CA THR A 564 -8.17 -31.92 -6.79
C THR A 564 -7.13 -30.91 -7.25
N ARG A 565 -7.12 -29.75 -6.59
CA ARG A 565 -6.10 -28.72 -6.77
C ARG A 565 -4.67 -29.18 -6.39
N GLU A 566 -4.51 -30.12 -5.48
CA GLU A 566 -3.19 -30.69 -5.16
C GLU A 566 -2.71 -31.67 -6.25
N ASP A 567 -3.62 -32.47 -6.83
CA ASP A 567 -3.29 -33.36 -7.95
C ASP A 567 -2.77 -32.56 -9.17
N ALA A 568 -3.44 -31.45 -9.48
CA ALA A 568 -3.05 -30.54 -10.56
C ALA A 568 -1.66 -29.92 -10.36
N ARG A 569 -1.29 -29.58 -9.11
CA ARG A 569 0.09 -29.16 -8.79
C ARG A 569 1.08 -30.31 -8.95
N GLY A 570 0.70 -31.52 -8.54
CA GLY A 570 1.50 -32.73 -8.74
C GLY A 570 1.77 -33.02 -10.23
N GLU A 571 0.79 -32.76 -11.10
CA GLU A 571 0.97 -32.78 -12.56
C GLU A 571 1.94 -31.71 -13.05
N ILE A 572 1.80 -30.44 -12.63
CA ILE A 572 2.76 -29.37 -12.95
C ILE A 572 4.19 -29.77 -12.56
N VAL A 573 4.40 -30.33 -11.36
CA VAL A 573 5.73 -30.77 -10.90
C VAL A 573 6.30 -31.87 -11.81
N ARG A 574 5.49 -32.87 -12.19
CA ARG A 574 5.92 -33.97 -13.07
C ARG A 574 6.29 -33.45 -14.47
N ASP A 575 5.41 -32.67 -15.07
CA ASP A 575 5.57 -32.24 -16.47
C ASP A 575 6.66 -31.16 -16.61
N TYR A 576 6.86 -30.31 -15.58
CA TYR A 576 8.00 -29.39 -15.50
C TYR A 576 9.35 -30.13 -15.48
N LEU A 577 9.43 -31.23 -14.72
CA LEU A 577 10.66 -32.04 -14.63
C LEU A 577 10.89 -32.83 -15.91
N ALA A 578 9.86 -33.45 -16.49
CA ALA A 578 9.96 -34.12 -17.78
C ALA A 578 10.46 -33.15 -18.88
N ASP A 579 9.94 -31.92 -18.92
CA ASP A 579 10.40 -30.88 -19.85
C ASP A 579 11.87 -30.47 -19.62
N ARG A 580 12.31 -30.42 -18.36
CA ARG A 580 13.70 -30.15 -18.00
C ARG A 580 14.64 -31.30 -18.40
N ASP A 581 14.19 -32.54 -18.25
CA ASP A 581 14.95 -33.74 -18.63
C ASP A 581 15.09 -33.83 -20.18
N GLU A 582 14.02 -33.53 -20.92
CA GLU A 582 14.02 -33.49 -22.39
C GLU A 582 14.83 -32.34 -22.98
N ARG A 583 14.76 -31.15 -22.36
CA ARG A 583 15.29 -29.89 -22.89
C ARG A 583 16.04 -29.10 -21.80
N PRO A 584 17.18 -29.58 -21.29
CA PRO A 584 17.89 -28.95 -20.17
C PRO A 584 18.22 -27.46 -20.43
N GLU A 585 18.62 -27.12 -21.65
CA GLU A 585 18.94 -25.75 -22.11
C GLU A 585 17.71 -24.87 -22.42
N GLY A 586 16.50 -25.41 -22.32
CA GLY A 586 15.24 -24.71 -22.58
C GLY A 586 14.81 -23.83 -21.41
N THR A 587 14.23 -22.67 -21.70
CA THR A 587 13.71 -21.76 -20.66
C THR A 587 12.28 -22.15 -20.27
N ARG A 588 12.02 -22.24 -18.96
CA ARG A 588 10.73 -22.68 -18.42
C ARG A 588 10.33 -21.94 -17.15
N VAL A 589 9.03 -21.76 -16.93
CA VAL A 589 8.49 -21.20 -15.69
C VAL A 589 7.11 -21.79 -15.39
N ALA A 590 6.85 -22.09 -14.12
CA ALA A 590 5.50 -22.34 -13.63
C ALA A 590 4.85 -21.02 -13.17
N MET A 591 3.56 -20.84 -13.45
CA MET A 591 2.83 -19.60 -13.18
C MET A 591 1.52 -19.90 -12.46
N ALA A 592 1.21 -19.11 -11.43
CA ALA A 592 -0.08 -19.15 -10.75
C ALA A 592 -0.55 -17.75 -10.37
N HIS A 593 -1.85 -17.57 -10.15
CA HIS A 593 -2.35 -16.29 -9.64
C HIS A 593 -2.07 -16.14 -8.13
N ARG A 594 -2.34 -17.18 -7.32
CA ARG A 594 -2.24 -17.15 -5.85
C ARG A 594 -0.81 -17.49 -5.40
N ARG A 595 -0.25 -16.77 -4.41
CA ARG A 595 1.11 -17.06 -3.88
C ARG A 595 1.24 -18.44 -3.24
N ALA A 596 0.16 -18.95 -2.63
CA ALA A 596 0.14 -20.28 -2.04
C ALA A 596 0.39 -21.40 -3.08
N ASP A 597 -0.07 -21.22 -4.33
CA ASP A 597 0.24 -22.14 -5.43
C ASP A 597 1.69 -22.00 -5.88
N VAL A 598 2.19 -20.76 -6.00
CA VAL A 598 3.60 -20.48 -6.33
C VAL A 598 4.55 -21.15 -5.34
N ARG A 599 4.29 -21.03 -4.02
CA ARG A 599 5.10 -21.69 -2.99
C ARG A 599 5.04 -23.22 -3.12
N ALA A 600 3.83 -23.80 -3.13
CA ALA A 600 3.67 -25.25 -3.22
C ALA A 600 4.30 -25.88 -4.49
N ILE A 601 4.23 -25.19 -5.63
CA ILE A 601 4.87 -25.66 -6.88
C ILE A 601 6.41 -25.54 -6.80
N ASN A 602 6.94 -24.45 -6.23
CA ASN A 602 8.38 -24.32 -5.97
C ASN A 602 8.88 -25.47 -5.07
N ASP A 603 8.22 -25.69 -3.94
CA ASP A 603 8.57 -26.71 -2.96
C ASP A 603 8.48 -28.12 -3.56
N GLY A 604 7.44 -28.39 -4.37
CA GLY A 604 7.26 -29.66 -5.06
C GLY A 604 8.34 -29.96 -6.10
N ILE A 605 8.66 -28.99 -6.97
CA ILE A 605 9.75 -29.12 -7.96
C ILE A 605 11.08 -29.36 -7.24
N ARG A 606 11.38 -28.56 -6.21
CA ARG A 606 12.62 -28.67 -5.45
C ARG A 606 12.76 -30.00 -4.74
N SER A 607 11.71 -30.46 -4.06
CA SER A 607 11.68 -31.75 -3.35
C SER A 607 11.94 -32.92 -4.30
N ALA A 608 11.34 -32.91 -5.49
CA ALA A 608 11.53 -33.94 -6.49
C ALA A 608 12.94 -33.93 -7.12
N LEU A 609 13.55 -32.75 -7.36
CA LEU A 609 14.97 -32.64 -7.77
C LEU A 609 15.90 -33.22 -6.70
N GLN A 610 15.60 -32.96 -5.43
CA GLN A 610 16.35 -33.49 -4.31
C GLN A 610 16.18 -35.03 -4.15
N GLU A 611 15.01 -35.58 -4.46
CA GLU A 611 14.77 -37.03 -4.45
C GLU A 611 15.49 -37.77 -5.58
N ARG A 612 15.67 -37.10 -6.72
CA ARG A 612 16.48 -37.59 -7.85
C ARG A 612 17.99 -37.48 -7.59
N GLY A 613 18.41 -36.81 -6.51
CA GLY A 613 19.82 -36.55 -6.21
C GLY A 613 20.47 -35.47 -7.09
N GLU A 614 19.67 -34.72 -7.85
CA GLU A 614 20.13 -33.61 -8.71
C GLU A 614 20.29 -32.29 -7.95
N LEU A 615 19.74 -32.23 -6.74
CA LEU A 615 19.89 -31.13 -5.79
C LEU A 615 20.24 -31.69 -4.41
N ALA A 616 21.18 -31.09 -3.69
CA ALA A 616 21.59 -31.59 -2.39
C ALA A 616 20.45 -31.52 -1.34
N LYS A 617 20.32 -32.57 -0.50
CA LYS A 617 19.47 -32.55 0.71
C LYS A 617 20.32 -32.26 1.95
N GLY A 618 20.14 -31.08 2.55
CA GLY A 618 20.80 -30.70 3.79
C GLY A 618 22.34 -30.68 3.73
N SER A 619 22.94 -30.57 4.92
CA SER A 619 24.37 -30.40 5.15
C SER A 619 25.07 -31.71 5.55
N VAL A 620 24.95 -32.76 4.73
CA VAL A 620 25.75 -33.99 4.91
C VAL A 620 27.05 -33.86 4.12
N PRO A 621 28.23 -33.77 4.77
CA PRO A 621 29.50 -33.87 4.08
C PRO A 621 29.75 -35.33 3.68
N SER A 622 29.27 -35.71 2.49
CA SER A 622 29.72 -36.95 1.85
C SER A 622 31.15 -36.74 1.36
N GLU A 623 32.09 -37.57 1.82
CA GLU A 623 33.51 -37.39 1.52
C GLU A 623 33.77 -37.38 -0.01
N GLY A 624 34.15 -36.21 -0.55
CA GLY A 624 34.78 -36.10 -1.88
C GLY A 624 34.09 -35.21 -2.93
N LEU A 625 32.90 -34.65 -2.68
CA LEU A 625 32.26 -33.69 -3.60
C LEU A 625 31.64 -32.50 -2.85
N ASP A 626 31.75 -31.31 -3.45
CA ASP A 626 31.58 -30.01 -2.78
C ASP A 626 30.12 -29.58 -2.52
N VAL A 627 29.96 -28.82 -1.42
CA VAL A 627 28.81 -27.98 -1.01
C VAL A 627 27.40 -28.63 -0.97
N GLY A 628 27.02 -29.15 0.20
CA GLY A 628 25.63 -29.45 0.55
C GLY A 628 24.78 -28.18 0.76
N ALA A 629 23.46 -28.34 0.92
CA ALA A 629 22.51 -27.23 0.97
C ALA A 629 22.66 -26.32 2.22
N LEU A 630 22.32 -25.03 2.09
CA LEU A 630 22.40 -24.03 3.15
C LEU A 630 21.10 -23.24 3.30
N THR A 631 20.74 -22.93 4.55
CA THR A 631 19.54 -22.17 4.89
C THR A 631 19.84 -20.69 5.04
N TYR A 632 19.12 -19.86 4.29
CA TYR A 632 19.21 -18.41 4.27
C TYR A 632 17.93 -17.77 4.81
N GLN A 633 18.04 -16.54 5.31
CA GLN A 633 16.88 -15.76 5.75
C GLN A 633 16.39 -14.86 4.63
N THR A 634 15.21 -15.14 4.08
CA THR A 634 14.52 -14.28 3.12
C THR A 634 13.48 -13.39 3.80
N ASN A 635 12.90 -12.46 3.04
CA ASN A 635 11.75 -11.65 3.45
C ASN A 635 10.55 -12.53 3.86
N ASP A 636 10.28 -13.61 3.14
CA ASP A 636 9.15 -14.52 3.39
C ASP A 636 9.58 -15.76 4.20
N GLY A 637 10.73 -15.65 4.89
CA GLY A 637 11.19 -16.57 5.92
C GLY A 637 12.50 -17.30 5.64
N LYS A 638 12.85 -18.27 6.50
CA LYS A 638 13.98 -19.15 6.21
C LYS A 638 13.69 -20.01 4.98
N ARG A 639 14.69 -20.18 4.12
CA ARG A 639 14.64 -21.01 2.89
C ARG A 639 15.96 -21.74 2.73
N GLU A 640 15.90 -23.02 2.39
CA GLU A 640 17.07 -23.80 1.98
C GLU A 640 17.35 -23.55 0.50
N PHE A 641 18.61 -23.28 0.16
CA PHE A 641 19.13 -23.21 -1.20
C PHE A 641 20.31 -24.18 -1.37
N ALA A 642 20.51 -24.70 -2.57
CA ALA A 642 21.63 -25.55 -2.97
C ALA A 642 22.18 -25.09 -4.34
N PRO A 643 23.41 -25.47 -4.73
CA PRO A 643 23.88 -25.28 -6.11
C PRO A 643 22.91 -25.95 -7.09
N GLY A 644 22.51 -25.21 -8.13
CA GLY A 644 21.46 -25.62 -9.08
C GLY A 644 20.05 -25.13 -8.75
N ASP A 645 19.78 -24.56 -7.56
CA ASP A 645 18.46 -24.00 -7.24
C ASP A 645 18.12 -22.83 -8.17
N ARG A 646 16.85 -22.71 -8.56
CA ARG A 646 16.34 -21.51 -9.24
C ARG A 646 15.98 -20.45 -8.19
N ILE A 647 16.41 -19.22 -8.42
CA ILE A 647 16.22 -18.07 -7.51
C ILE A 647 15.48 -16.94 -8.22
N VAL A 648 14.57 -16.28 -7.51
CA VAL A 648 13.89 -15.05 -7.94
C VAL A 648 14.20 -13.90 -7.01
N PHE A 649 14.54 -12.73 -7.57
CA PHE A 649 14.77 -11.50 -6.83
C PHE A 649 13.46 -10.72 -6.66
N LEU A 650 13.25 -10.10 -5.50
CA LEU A 650 11.97 -9.51 -5.08
C LEU A 650 12.06 -7.99 -4.84
N GLU A 651 13.26 -7.43 -4.69
CA GLU A 651 13.51 -5.98 -4.57
C GLU A 651 14.65 -5.51 -5.48
N ASN A 652 14.70 -4.21 -5.76
CA ASN A 652 15.76 -3.61 -6.57
C ASN A 652 16.96 -3.23 -5.68
N ASN A 653 18.14 -3.74 -5.98
CA ASN A 653 19.40 -3.29 -5.39
C ASN A 653 20.41 -2.95 -6.50
N ARG A 654 20.83 -1.68 -6.55
CA ARG A 654 21.70 -1.16 -7.62
C ARG A 654 23.15 -1.64 -7.48
N ASP A 655 23.61 -1.85 -6.26
CA ASP A 655 25.02 -2.21 -5.98
C ASP A 655 25.28 -3.68 -6.31
N LEU A 656 24.25 -4.53 -6.21
CA LEU A 656 24.25 -5.94 -6.62
C LEU A 656 23.80 -6.18 -8.07
N GLY A 657 23.31 -5.14 -8.76
CA GLY A 657 22.72 -5.26 -10.10
C GLY A 657 21.33 -5.92 -10.17
N VAL A 658 20.78 -6.43 -9.06
CA VAL A 658 19.53 -7.20 -9.02
C VAL A 658 18.25 -6.37 -8.97
N LYS A 659 17.18 -6.92 -9.54
CA LYS A 659 15.89 -6.24 -9.70
C LYS A 659 14.71 -7.17 -9.40
N ASN A 660 13.60 -6.58 -8.93
CA ASN A 660 12.38 -7.32 -8.62
C ASN A 660 11.81 -8.03 -9.88
N GLY A 661 11.64 -9.34 -9.79
CA GLY A 661 11.18 -10.21 -10.88
C GLY A 661 12.28 -10.70 -11.82
N MET A 662 13.56 -10.47 -11.49
CA MET A 662 14.71 -11.08 -12.14
C MET A 662 14.89 -12.53 -11.64
N LEU A 663 15.31 -13.42 -12.53
CA LEU A 663 15.53 -14.84 -12.25
C LEU A 663 17.01 -15.20 -12.45
N GLY A 664 17.45 -16.27 -11.80
CA GLY A 664 18.76 -16.86 -11.99
C GLY A 664 18.85 -18.29 -11.47
N THR A 665 20.03 -18.87 -11.59
CA THR A 665 20.39 -20.19 -11.06
C THR A 665 21.53 -20.04 -10.06
N VAL A 666 21.42 -20.66 -8.89
CA VAL A 666 22.46 -20.65 -7.86
C VAL A 666 23.66 -21.47 -8.35
N GLU A 667 24.85 -20.87 -8.40
CA GLU A 667 26.10 -21.55 -8.79
C GLU A 667 26.83 -22.12 -7.57
N SER A 668 26.91 -21.34 -6.51
CA SER A 668 27.51 -21.76 -5.24
C SER A 668 26.86 -21.06 -4.06
N ILE A 669 27.00 -21.67 -2.89
CA ILE A 669 26.41 -21.21 -1.63
C ILE A 669 27.46 -21.22 -0.53
N GLU A 670 27.48 -20.15 0.26
CA GLU A 670 28.40 -19.94 1.37
C GLU A 670 27.67 -19.34 2.57
N ALA A 671 28.26 -19.46 3.77
CA ALA A 671 27.68 -18.87 4.97
C ALA A 671 27.57 -17.33 4.83
N GLY A 672 26.33 -16.82 4.71
CA GLY A 672 26.04 -15.39 4.53
C GLY A 672 26.13 -14.89 3.08
N ARG A 673 26.33 -15.76 2.08
CA ARG A 673 26.47 -15.39 0.67
C ARG A 673 25.90 -16.44 -0.28
N ILE A 674 25.15 -16.01 -1.29
CA ILE A 674 24.74 -16.84 -2.44
C ILE A 674 25.44 -16.28 -3.68
N VAL A 675 26.05 -17.14 -4.49
CA VAL A 675 26.48 -16.79 -5.85
C VAL A 675 25.46 -17.32 -6.83
N ALA A 676 24.88 -16.42 -7.63
CA ALA A 676 23.85 -16.76 -8.60
C ALA A 676 24.24 -16.27 -9.99
N GLN A 677 24.12 -17.15 -10.97
CA GLN A 677 24.16 -16.82 -12.39
C GLN A 677 22.80 -16.21 -12.77
N LEU A 678 22.77 -14.93 -13.12
CA LEU A 678 21.55 -14.30 -13.63
C LEU A 678 21.17 -14.86 -15.01
N ASP A 679 19.86 -14.91 -15.30
CA ASP A 679 19.37 -15.21 -16.64
C ASP A 679 19.74 -14.06 -17.59
N GLY A 680 20.64 -14.31 -18.54
CA GLY A 680 21.00 -13.33 -19.57
C GLY A 680 19.85 -13.06 -20.55
N PRO A 681 19.93 -12.00 -21.38
CA PRO A 681 18.92 -11.69 -22.39
C PRO A 681 18.80 -12.84 -23.41
N GLY A 682 17.72 -13.61 -23.28
CA GLY A 682 17.48 -14.86 -24.03
C GLY A 682 17.41 -16.12 -23.18
N GLY A 683 17.68 -16.04 -21.87
CA GLY A 683 17.52 -17.11 -20.87
C GLY A 683 18.49 -18.30 -21.02
N LYS A 684 19.52 -18.16 -21.87
CA LYS A 684 20.66 -19.09 -21.90
C LYS A 684 21.68 -18.63 -20.84
N GLY A 685 22.21 -19.56 -20.06
CA GLY A 685 23.13 -19.31 -18.93
C GLY A 685 24.48 -18.70 -19.34
N ARG A 686 24.46 -17.42 -19.71
CA ARG A 686 25.62 -16.57 -20.02
C ARG A 686 25.42 -15.16 -19.43
N GLY A 687 24.72 -15.05 -18.31
CA GLY A 687 24.61 -13.78 -17.60
C GLY A 687 25.91 -13.44 -16.86
N ASP A 688 25.88 -12.36 -16.07
CA ASP A 688 26.90 -12.13 -15.07
C ASP A 688 26.59 -12.97 -13.81
N SER A 689 27.63 -13.56 -13.22
CA SER A 689 27.54 -14.18 -11.90
C SER A 689 27.59 -13.09 -10.83
N ILE A 690 26.57 -13.03 -9.98
CA ILE A 690 26.47 -12.06 -8.90
C ILE A 690 26.70 -12.71 -7.54
N SER A 691 27.39 -11.99 -6.66
CA SER A 691 27.59 -12.37 -5.26
C SER A 691 26.61 -11.61 -4.39
N VAL A 692 25.57 -12.29 -3.89
CA VAL A 692 24.52 -11.72 -3.04
C VAL A 692 24.89 -11.91 -1.56
N PRO A 693 25.27 -10.86 -0.82
CA PRO A 693 25.45 -10.94 0.63
C PRO A 693 24.07 -11.04 1.30
N THR A 694 23.74 -12.23 1.80
CA THR A 694 22.39 -12.53 2.30
C THR A 694 22.06 -11.87 3.64
N ASN A 695 23.04 -11.21 4.26
CA ASN A 695 22.81 -10.38 5.45
C ASN A 695 22.11 -9.07 5.07
N ASP A 696 22.60 -8.41 4.01
CA ASP A 696 22.19 -7.08 3.55
C ASP A 696 21.06 -7.12 2.51
N TYR A 697 20.92 -8.23 1.77
CA TYR A 697 19.86 -8.43 0.79
C TYR A 697 19.13 -9.73 1.04
N ARG A 698 17.84 -9.65 1.40
CA ARG A 698 16.97 -10.78 1.78
C ARG A 698 15.73 -10.95 0.90
N ALA A 699 15.58 -10.05 -0.06
CA ALA A 699 14.44 -10.02 -0.96
C ALA A 699 14.64 -11.01 -2.12
N PHE A 700 14.69 -12.31 -1.81
CA PHE A 700 14.75 -13.38 -2.79
C PHE A 700 13.97 -14.62 -2.32
N ASP A 701 13.52 -15.47 -3.23
CA ASP A 701 12.87 -16.76 -2.92
C ASP A 701 13.15 -17.76 -4.07
N HIS A 702 12.58 -18.97 -4.04
CA HIS A 702 12.71 -19.93 -5.14
C HIS A 702 12.03 -19.45 -6.44
N GLY A 703 12.67 -19.73 -7.57
CA GLY A 703 12.33 -19.18 -8.89
C GLY A 703 11.87 -20.20 -9.94
N TYR A 704 11.44 -21.40 -9.55
CA TYR A 704 10.85 -22.38 -10.48
C TYR A 704 9.43 -21.96 -10.88
N ALA A 705 8.67 -21.46 -9.90
CA ALA A 705 7.33 -20.90 -10.03
C ALA A 705 7.31 -19.43 -9.63
N THR A 706 6.44 -18.63 -10.27
CA THR A 706 6.25 -17.21 -9.98
C THR A 706 4.80 -16.77 -10.23
N THR A 707 4.38 -15.60 -9.74
CA THR A 707 3.02 -15.11 -10.00
C THR A 707 2.84 -14.63 -11.44
N ILE A 708 1.64 -14.77 -12.02
CA ILE A 708 1.33 -14.31 -13.38
C ILE A 708 1.75 -12.82 -13.57
N HIS A 709 1.43 -11.97 -12.60
CA HIS A 709 1.82 -10.55 -12.57
C HIS A 709 3.35 -10.30 -12.69
N LYS A 710 4.21 -11.15 -12.10
CA LYS A 710 5.68 -11.02 -12.20
C LYS A 710 6.25 -11.45 -13.56
N ASN A 711 5.44 -12.13 -14.38
CA ASN A 711 5.79 -12.61 -15.72
C ASN A 711 5.31 -11.69 -16.85
N GLN A 712 4.64 -10.57 -16.56
CA GLN A 712 4.38 -9.58 -17.60
C GLN A 712 5.71 -9.10 -18.23
N GLY A 713 5.72 -8.93 -19.55
CA GLY A 713 6.92 -8.73 -20.36
C GLY A 713 7.84 -9.96 -20.56
N ALA A 714 7.77 -10.98 -19.71
CA ALA A 714 8.63 -12.17 -19.83
C ALA A 714 8.30 -13.00 -21.08
N THR A 715 9.27 -13.79 -21.54
CA THR A 715 9.08 -14.81 -22.59
C THR A 715 9.96 -16.01 -22.25
N VAL A 716 9.34 -17.19 -22.23
CA VAL A 716 9.98 -18.49 -21.97
C VAL A 716 9.71 -19.42 -23.13
N ASP A 717 10.44 -20.52 -23.25
CA ASP A 717 10.13 -21.55 -24.25
C ASP A 717 8.89 -22.34 -23.82
N ARG A 718 8.79 -22.71 -22.53
CA ARG A 718 7.70 -23.53 -21.97
C ARG A 718 7.06 -22.92 -20.71
N ALA A 719 5.73 -22.98 -20.63
CA ALA A 719 4.95 -22.40 -19.53
C ALA A 719 3.97 -23.42 -18.93
N PHE A 720 3.94 -23.51 -17.60
CA PHE A 720 3.01 -24.37 -16.85
C PHE A 720 2.10 -23.49 -16.00
N VAL A 721 0.81 -23.42 -16.33
CA VAL A 721 -0.12 -22.45 -15.75
C VAL A 721 -1.09 -23.15 -14.81
N MET A 722 -1.10 -22.77 -13.54
CA MET A 722 -2.12 -23.17 -12.58
C MET A 722 -3.34 -22.25 -12.72
N ALA A 723 -4.46 -22.81 -13.20
CA ALA A 723 -5.74 -22.12 -13.28
C ALA A 723 -6.31 -21.82 -11.88
N SER A 724 -7.15 -20.80 -11.78
CA SER A 724 -7.92 -20.50 -10.57
C SER A 724 -9.19 -19.73 -10.94
N GLY A 725 -10.29 -19.94 -10.21
CA GLY A 725 -11.56 -19.20 -10.35
C GLY A 725 -11.47 -17.70 -10.03
N THR A 726 -10.27 -17.25 -9.65
CA THR A 726 -9.86 -15.85 -9.46
C THR A 726 -9.33 -15.19 -10.72
N MET A 727 -9.00 -15.96 -11.76
CA MET A 727 -8.52 -15.44 -13.04
C MET A 727 -9.67 -14.84 -13.83
N ASP A 728 -9.36 -13.81 -14.60
CA ASP A 728 -10.21 -13.21 -15.62
C ASP A 728 -9.53 -13.35 -16.99
N ARG A 729 -10.11 -12.76 -18.04
CA ARG A 729 -9.54 -12.86 -19.39
C ARG A 729 -8.16 -12.22 -19.52
N HIS A 730 -7.88 -11.17 -18.76
CA HIS A 730 -6.60 -10.45 -18.79
C HIS A 730 -5.47 -11.28 -18.16
N LEU A 731 -5.75 -11.90 -17.01
CA LEU A 731 -4.85 -12.88 -16.37
C LEU A 731 -4.64 -14.12 -17.26
N THR A 732 -5.70 -14.60 -17.91
CA THR A 732 -5.65 -15.76 -18.81
C THR A 732 -4.79 -15.48 -20.04
N TYR A 733 -5.06 -14.39 -20.76
CA TYR A 733 -4.25 -13.95 -21.91
C TYR A 733 -2.79 -13.74 -21.52
N VAL A 734 -2.51 -13.08 -20.39
CA VAL A 734 -1.12 -12.90 -19.94
C VAL A 734 -0.45 -14.23 -19.61
N ALA A 735 -1.09 -15.13 -18.87
CA ALA A 735 -0.51 -16.42 -18.50
C ALA A 735 -0.24 -17.32 -19.72
N MET A 736 -1.24 -17.48 -20.59
CA MET A 736 -1.16 -18.41 -21.72
C MET A 736 -0.18 -17.96 -22.80
N THR A 737 0.09 -16.66 -22.96
CA THR A 737 0.92 -16.15 -24.08
C THR A 737 2.41 -15.99 -23.82
N ARG A 738 2.94 -16.41 -22.66
CA ARG A 738 4.38 -16.22 -22.33
C ARG A 738 5.34 -17.20 -23.03
N HIS A 739 4.84 -18.32 -23.55
CA HIS A 739 5.63 -19.40 -24.15
C HIS A 739 6.09 -19.10 -25.59
N ARG A 740 7.08 -19.84 -26.10
CA ARG A 740 7.44 -19.91 -27.54
C ARG A 740 7.08 -21.26 -28.17
N ASP A 741 7.21 -22.34 -27.41
CA ASP A 741 7.09 -23.73 -27.87
C ASP A 741 5.85 -24.46 -27.29
N GLY A 742 5.39 -24.07 -26.10
CA GLY A 742 4.05 -24.46 -25.63
C GLY A 742 3.73 -23.99 -24.21
N ALA A 743 2.44 -23.82 -23.95
CA ALA A 743 1.88 -23.59 -22.63
C ALA A 743 0.88 -24.70 -22.29
N GLN A 744 0.79 -25.05 -21.02
CA GLN A 744 -0.17 -26.03 -20.50
C GLN A 744 -0.94 -25.43 -19.33
N LEU A 745 -2.25 -25.64 -19.29
CA LEU A 745 -3.14 -25.15 -18.24
C LEU A 745 -3.63 -26.30 -17.37
N TYR A 746 -3.44 -26.18 -16.05
CA TYR A 746 -3.78 -27.22 -15.07
C TYR A 746 -4.84 -26.69 -14.12
N ALA A 747 -5.89 -27.48 -13.87
CA ALA A 747 -6.98 -27.10 -12.97
C ALA A 747 -7.44 -28.28 -12.11
N GLY A 748 -7.65 -28.03 -10.82
CA GLY A 748 -8.40 -28.94 -9.96
C GLY A 748 -9.89 -28.78 -10.20
N MET A 749 -10.61 -29.86 -10.49
CA MET A 749 -12.06 -29.82 -10.74
C MET A 749 -12.84 -29.33 -9.51
N ASP A 750 -12.33 -29.57 -8.30
CA ASP A 750 -12.81 -29.03 -7.02
C ASP A 750 -12.92 -27.49 -6.97
N GLU A 751 -12.07 -26.74 -7.67
CA GLU A 751 -12.16 -25.27 -7.74
C GLU A 751 -13.25 -24.78 -8.73
N PHE A 752 -13.72 -25.63 -9.63
CA PHE A 752 -14.60 -25.27 -10.76
C PHE A 752 -15.87 -26.14 -10.87
N THR A 753 -16.35 -26.75 -9.78
CA THR A 753 -17.66 -27.45 -9.76
C THR A 753 -18.71 -26.72 -8.93
N ASP A 754 -19.94 -26.67 -9.48
CA ASP A 754 -21.09 -25.99 -8.86
C ASP A 754 -21.85 -26.86 -7.83
N ARG A 755 -22.80 -26.24 -7.13
CA ARG A 755 -23.75 -26.91 -6.22
C ARG A 755 -24.62 -27.99 -6.88
N ASN A 756 -24.77 -27.94 -8.21
CA ASN A 756 -25.55 -28.89 -9.01
C ASN A 756 -24.68 -30.02 -9.62
N ALA A 757 -23.38 -30.02 -9.33
CA ALA A 757 -22.47 -31.12 -9.61
C ALA A 757 -22.05 -31.80 -8.30
N GLY A 758 -21.70 -33.08 -8.37
CA GLY A 758 -21.28 -33.83 -7.19
C GLY A 758 -20.94 -35.27 -7.53
N ARG A 759 -20.50 -35.99 -6.50
CA ARG A 759 -20.23 -37.42 -6.60
C ARG A 759 -21.54 -38.19 -6.62
N LEU A 760 -21.76 -39.00 -7.65
CA LEU A 760 -22.91 -39.90 -7.74
C LEU A 760 -22.83 -40.94 -6.63
N VAL A 761 -23.75 -40.88 -5.67
CA VAL A 761 -23.81 -41.83 -4.54
C VAL A 761 -24.94 -42.83 -4.67
N GLU A 762 -26.00 -42.49 -5.39
CA GLU A 762 -27.17 -43.35 -5.58
C GLU A 762 -27.98 -42.87 -6.80
N HIS A 763 -28.57 -43.79 -7.56
CA HIS A 763 -29.57 -43.48 -8.57
C HIS A 763 -30.42 -44.73 -8.86
N GLY A 764 -31.65 -44.53 -9.33
CA GLY A 764 -32.57 -45.64 -9.60
C GLY A 764 -34.02 -45.20 -9.71
N ALA A 765 -34.93 -46.17 -9.80
CA ALA A 765 -36.37 -45.93 -9.72
C ALA A 765 -36.88 -46.24 -8.31
N ALA A 766 -37.63 -45.30 -7.72
CA ALA A 766 -38.28 -45.45 -6.42
C ALA A 766 -39.56 -44.60 -6.38
N PRO A 767 -40.49 -44.81 -5.42
CA PRO A 767 -41.65 -43.94 -5.24
C PRO A 767 -41.19 -42.49 -5.03
N TYR A 768 -41.77 -41.53 -5.76
CA TYR A 768 -41.32 -40.13 -5.75
C TYR A 768 -41.23 -39.54 -4.33
N GLN A 769 -40.07 -38.95 -4.00
CA GLN A 769 -39.71 -38.44 -2.67
C GLN A 769 -39.72 -39.51 -1.55
N ASN A 770 -39.63 -40.79 -1.90
CA ASN A 770 -39.74 -41.95 -1.02
C ASN A 770 -41.08 -42.06 -0.25
N ASP A 771 -42.16 -41.43 -0.73
CA ASP A 771 -43.53 -41.68 -0.21
C ASP A 771 -44.14 -42.91 -0.91
N PRO A 772 -44.48 -44.00 -0.19
CA PRO A 772 -45.08 -45.20 -0.76
C PRO A 772 -46.43 -45.00 -1.48
N LYS A 773 -47.06 -43.83 -1.35
CA LYS A 773 -48.31 -43.48 -2.07
C LYS A 773 -48.06 -42.88 -3.45
N ASN A 774 -46.84 -42.43 -3.73
CA ASN A 774 -46.48 -41.82 -5.01
C ASN A 774 -46.14 -42.89 -6.05
N ARG A 775 -46.20 -42.50 -7.33
CA ARG A 775 -45.69 -43.34 -8.43
C ARG A 775 -44.17 -43.38 -8.42
N ASP A 776 -43.62 -44.45 -8.96
CA ASP A 776 -42.19 -44.56 -9.21
C ASP A 776 -41.72 -43.47 -10.15
N SER A 777 -40.58 -42.86 -9.81
CA SER A 777 -39.86 -41.87 -10.61
C SER A 777 -38.38 -42.15 -10.50
N TYR A 778 -37.61 -41.81 -11.54
CA TYR A 778 -36.16 -41.96 -11.49
C TYR A 778 -35.55 -40.84 -10.63
N PHE A 779 -34.56 -41.19 -9.82
CA PHE A 779 -33.82 -40.25 -8.98
C PHE A 779 -32.32 -40.38 -9.19
N VAL A 780 -31.62 -39.29 -8.89
CA VAL A 780 -30.16 -39.21 -8.85
C VAL A 780 -29.78 -38.44 -7.58
N THR A 781 -28.99 -39.07 -6.71
CA THR A 781 -28.44 -38.46 -5.50
C THR A 781 -26.96 -38.14 -5.72
N LEU A 782 -26.63 -36.85 -5.63
CA LEU A 782 -25.26 -36.34 -5.69
C LEU A 782 -24.81 -35.94 -4.29
N GLU A 783 -23.57 -36.26 -3.93
CA GLU A 783 -22.88 -35.82 -2.73
C GLU A 783 -21.88 -34.72 -3.10
N ASN A 784 -21.99 -33.55 -2.47
CA ASN A 784 -21.01 -32.48 -2.65
C ASN A 784 -19.77 -32.70 -1.75
N ASP A 785 -18.73 -31.89 -1.95
CA ASP A 785 -17.45 -32.03 -1.25
C ASP A 785 -17.53 -31.75 0.27
N ARG A 786 -18.70 -31.32 0.77
CA ARG A 786 -19.02 -31.17 2.20
C ARG A 786 -19.77 -32.39 2.77
N GLY A 787 -19.90 -33.47 2.01
CA GLY A 787 -20.69 -34.66 2.38
C GLY A 787 -22.21 -34.43 2.40
N GLN A 788 -22.69 -33.34 1.81
CA GLN A 788 -24.13 -33.05 1.75
C GLN A 788 -24.73 -33.72 0.53
N LYS A 789 -25.79 -34.51 0.74
CA LYS A 789 -26.48 -35.23 -0.33
C LYS A 789 -27.69 -34.45 -0.84
N HIS A 790 -27.79 -34.32 -2.15
CA HIS A 790 -28.93 -33.70 -2.84
C HIS A 790 -29.52 -34.69 -3.84
N THR A 791 -30.81 -34.99 -3.71
CA THR A 791 -31.52 -35.93 -4.59
C THR A 791 -32.43 -35.18 -5.56
N VAL A 792 -32.12 -35.28 -6.85
CA VAL A 792 -32.94 -34.76 -7.95
C VAL A 792 -33.84 -35.90 -8.44
N TRP A 793 -35.11 -35.58 -8.71
CA TRP A 793 -36.12 -36.53 -9.19
C TRP A 793 -36.64 -36.09 -10.56
N GLY A 794 -36.85 -37.05 -11.47
CA GLY A 794 -37.36 -36.76 -12.80
C GLY A 794 -37.48 -37.99 -13.68
N VAL A 795 -38.64 -38.14 -14.34
CA VAL A 795 -38.94 -39.24 -15.29
C VAL A 795 -37.98 -39.32 -16.49
N ASP A 796 -37.24 -38.25 -16.75
CA ASP A 796 -36.31 -38.11 -17.87
C ASP A 796 -34.84 -38.35 -17.48
N LEU A 797 -34.55 -38.39 -16.17
CA LEU A 797 -33.19 -38.67 -15.64
C LEU A 797 -32.71 -40.07 -16.05
N GLU A 798 -33.59 -41.06 -16.14
CA GLU A 798 -33.20 -42.42 -16.57
C GLU A 798 -32.61 -42.41 -17.99
N ARG A 799 -33.24 -41.66 -18.91
CA ARG A 799 -32.74 -41.47 -20.28
C ARG A 799 -31.43 -40.71 -20.27
N ALA A 800 -31.34 -39.64 -19.47
CA ALA A 800 -30.14 -38.81 -19.39
C ALA A 800 -28.92 -39.59 -18.85
N MET A 801 -29.10 -40.40 -17.80
CA MET A 801 -28.08 -41.27 -17.22
C MET A 801 -27.64 -42.39 -18.17
N LYS A 802 -28.56 -42.97 -18.95
CA LYS A 802 -28.27 -44.03 -19.93
C LYS A 802 -27.76 -43.51 -21.28
N GLY A 803 -27.92 -42.22 -21.55
CA GLY A 803 -27.58 -41.57 -22.81
C GLY A 803 -26.30 -40.72 -22.77
N ALA A 804 -25.60 -40.69 -21.64
CA ALA A 804 -24.24 -40.16 -21.55
C ALA A 804 -23.26 -41.08 -22.29
N GLU A 805 -22.16 -40.52 -22.81
CA GLU A 805 -21.16 -41.28 -23.59
C GLU A 805 -20.51 -42.39 -22.75
N HIS A 806 -20.21 -42.10 -21.48
CA HIS A 806 -19.99 -43.10 -20.45
C HIS A 806 -21.18 -43.10 -19.48
N ALA A 807 -21.84 -44.25 -19.32
CA ALA A 807 -22.93 -44.41 -18.35
C ALA A 807 -22.37 -44.28 -16.92
N PRO A 808 -22.73 -43.23 -16.14
CA PRO A 808 -22.06 -42.93 -14.88
C PRO A 808 -22.30 -44.01 -13.83
N GLN A 809 -21.24 -44.33 -13.08
CA GLN A 809 -21.27 -45.31 -11.99
C GLN A 809 -21.27 -44.61 -10.62
N ILE A 810 -21.78 -45.33 -9.61
CA ILE A 810 -21.70 -44.86 -8.22
C ILE A 810 -20.23 -44.68 -7.84
N GLY A 811 -19.86 -43.43 -7.54
CA GLY A 811 -18.49 -43.00 -7.30
C GLY A 811 -18.01 -41.89 -8.25
N ASP A 812 -18.59 -41.80 -9.46
CA ASP A 812 -18.20 -40.83 -10.49
C ASP A 812 -18.70 -39.42 -10.15
N ARG A 813 -17.99 -38.38 -10.62
CA ARG A 813 -18.43 -36.99 -10.49
C ARG A 813 -19.22 -36.59 -11.73
N ILE A 814 -20.48 -36.20 -11.55
CA ILE A 814 -21.38 -35.75 -12.61
C ILE A 814 -22.13 -34.48 -12.20
N GLY A 815 -22.81 -33.85 -13.16
CA GLY A 815 -23.81 -32.83 -12.86
C GLY A 815 -24.99 -32.89 -13.81
N LEU A 816 -26.10 -32.30 -13.36
CA LEU A 816 -27.41 -32.40 -14.00
C LEU A 816 -27.82 -31.04 -14.55
N GLU A 817 -27.92 -30.94 -15.88
CA GLU A 817 -28.44 -29.76 -16.58
C GLU A 817 -29.93 -29.94 -16.85
N HIS A 818 -30.75 -29.00 -16.38
CA HIS A 818 -32.16 -28.88 -16.77
C HIS A 818 -32.24 -28.15 -18.12
N ARG A 819 -32.81 -28.80 -19.14
CA ARG A 819 -32.91 -28.29 -20.52
C ARG A 819 -34.30 -27.74 -20.84
N GLY A 820 -35.00 -27.22 -19.84
CA GLY A 820 -36.39 -26.77 -19.95
C GLY A 820 -37.41 -27.85 -19.56
N SER A 821 -38.68 -27.47 -19.58
CA SER A 821 -39.81 -28.32 -19.21
C SER A 821 -40.95 -28.25 -20.22
N GLU A 822 -41.63 -29.38 -20.41
CA GLU A 822 -42.83 -29.50 -21.24
C GLU A 822 -44.05 -29.70 -20.33
N THR A 823 -45.06 -28.84 -20.41
CA THR A 823 -46.31 -28.99 -19.65
C THR A 823 -47.14 -30.14 -20.21
N VAL A 824 -47.10 -31.31 -19.57
CA VAL A 824 -47.84 -32.51 -19.99
C VAL A 824 -49.13 -32.64 -19.18
N ARG A 825 -50.25 -32.97 -19.85
CA ARG A 825 -51.53 -33.21 -19.19
C ARG A 825 -51.68 -34.68 -18.78
N LEU A 826 -51.88 -34.91 -17.49
CA LEU A 826 -52.01 -36.24 -16.89
C LEU A 826 -53.42 -36.84 -17.11
N PRO A 827 -53.59 -38.18 -17.01
CA PRO A 827 -54.88 -38.86 -17.24
C PRO A 827 -56.01 -38.47 -16.29
N ASP A 828 -55.70 -37.84 -15.15
CA ASP A 828 -56.67 -37.28 -14.19
C ASP A 828 -57.14 -35.85 -14.56
N GLY A 829 -56.60 -35.29 -15.65
CA GLY A 829 -56.91 -33.95 -16.16
C GLY A 829 -55.99 -32.84 -15.67
N THR A 830 -55.11 -33.10 -14.70
CA THR A 830 -54.11 -32.15 -14.18
C THR A 830 -52.95 -31.93 -15.15
N THR A 831 -52.12 -30.92 -14.91
CA THR A 831 -50.92 -30.61 -15.72
C THR A 831 -49.68 -30.73 -14.85
N ALA A 832 -48.62 -31.36 -15.38
CA ALA A 832 -47.34 -31.53 -14.72
C ALA A 832 -46.18 -31.17 -15.66
N GLU A 833 -45.14 -30.54 -15.11
CA GLU A 833 -43.94 -30.18 -15.85
C GLU A 833 -43.02 -31.39 -16.06
N ARG A 834 -42.86 -31.80 -17.32
CA ARG A 834 -41.89 -32.81 -17.72
C ARG A 834 -40.55 -32.13 -17.98
N ASN A 835 -39.71 -32.09 -16.97
CA ASN A 835 -38.34 -31.61 -17.05
C ASN A 835 -37.49 -32.49 -18.00
N ALA A 836 -36.78 -31.86 -18.93
CA ALA A 836 -35.75 -32.50 -19.73
C ALA A 836 -34.38 -32.39 -19.05
N TRP A 837 -33.61 -33.48 -19.02
CA TRP A 837 -32.28 -33.49 -18.39
C TRP A 837 -31.17 -33.92 -19.37
N LYS A 838 -29.99 -33.29 -19.24
CA LYS A 838 -28.71 -33.83 -19.73
C LYS A 838 -27.80 -34.10 -18.52
N VAL A 839 -27.12 -35.25 -18.54
CA VAL A 839 -25.98 -35.53 -17.67
C VAL A 839 -24.72 -35.06 -18.38
N HIS A 840 -23.85 -34.36 -17.67
CA HIS A 840 -22.51 -34.02 -18.12
C HIS A 840 -21.49 -34.69 -17.20
N GLU A 841 -20.36 -35.12 -17.77
CA GLU A 841 -19.25 -35.65 -16.99
C GLU A 841 -18.58 -34.53 -16.18
N GLY A 842 -18.00 -34.86 -15.02
CA GLY A 842 -17.38 -33.88 -14.13
C GLY A 842 -16.29 -33.03 -14.79
N GLY A 843 -15.56 -33.60 -15.77
CA GLY A 843 -14.58 -32.89 -16.58
C GLY A 843 -15.19 -31.85 -17.53
N GLU A 844 -16.27 -32.19 -18.24
CA GLU A 844 -16.97 -31.24 -19.13
C GLU A 844 -17.52 -30.04 -18.34
N LEU A 845 -18.09 -30.29 -17.17
CA LEU A 845 -18.64 -29.24 -16.30
C LEU A 845 -17.55 -28.35 -15.72
N ALA A 846 -16.48 -28.94 -15.18
CA ALA A 846 -15.35 -28.19 -14.66
C ALA A 846 -14.69 -27.36 -15.76
N TYR A 847 -14.60 -27.89 -16.99
CA TYR A 847 -14.13 -27.14 -18.16
C TYR A 847 -15.05 -25.95 -18.47
N ALA A 848 -16.37 -26.15 -18.58
CA ALA A 848 -17.30 -25.07 -18.87
C ALA A 848 -17.30 -23.97 -17.80
N GLN A 849 -17.15 -24.34 -16.52
CA GLN A 849 -17.00 -23.36 -15.44
C GLN A 849 -15.65 -22.63 -15.51
N LEU A 850 -14.56 -23.35 -15.78
CA LEU A 850 -13.23 -22.77 -15.99
C LEU A 850 -13.24 -21.78 -17.16
N GLU A 851 -13.81 -22.15 -18.30
CA GLU A 851 -13.95 -21.31 -19.48
C GLU A 851 -14.74 -20.02 -19.16
N ASN A 852 -15.89 -20.14 -18.51
CA ASN A 852 -16.71 -18.99 -18.10
C ASN A 852 -15.97 -18.07 -17.11
N ARG A 853 -15.22 -18.63 -16.14
CA ARG A 853 -14.44 -17.85 -15.17
C ARG A 853 -13.29 -17.11 -15.85
N LEU A 854 -12.48 -17.84 -16.63
CA LEU A 854 -11.31 -17.32 -17.31
C LEU A 854 -11.67 -16.38 -18.48
N SER A 855 -12.87 -16.48 -19.06
CA SER A 855 -13.35 -15.56 -20.10
C SER A 855 -14.04 -14.30 -19.56
N ARG A 856 -14.28 -14.22 -18.25
CA ARG A 856 -14.93 -13.06 -17.59
C ARG A 856 -14.18 -11.76 -17.92
N SER A 857 -14.93 -10.73 -18.31
CA SER A 857 -14.37 -9.38 -18.53
C SER A 857 -13.90 -8.76 -17.21
N GLY A 858 -12.68 -8.25 -17.21
CA GLY A 858 -12.10 -7.44 -16.14
C GLY A 858 -11.75 -6.01 -16.57
N VAL A 859 -12.21 -5.58 -17.75
CA VAL A 859 -11.87 -4.27 -18.33
C VAL A 859 -12.34 -3.14 -17.43
N LYS A 860 -11.47 -2.14 -17.22
CA LYS A 860 -11.85 -0.91 -16.52
C LYS A 860 -12.61 0.05 -17.44
N GLU A 861 -13.81 0.41 -16.98
CA GLU A 861 -14.61 1.51 -17.54
C GLU A 861 -13.91 2.86 -17.28
N THR A 862 -14.05 3.77 -18.25
CA THR A 862 -13.68 5.18 -18.16
C THR A 862 -14.93 6.05 -18.27
N THR A 863 -14.86 7.29 -17.80
CA THR A 863 -15.92 8.29 -17.99
C THR A 863 -16.16 8.61 -19.47
N LEU A 864 -15.12 8.43 -20.30
CA LEU A 864 -15.19 8.64 -21.74
C LEU A 864 -16.06 7.60 -22.45
N ASP A 865 -16.14 6.36 -21.96
CA ASP A 865 -17.04 5.32 -22.53
C ASP A 865 -18.52 5.74 -22.51
N TYR A 866 -18.89 6.73 -21.68
CA TYR A 866 -20.23 7.33 -21.58
C TYR A 866 -20.34 8.70 -22.27
N THR A 867 -19.39 9.03 -23.14
CA THR A 867 -19.51 10.15 -24.09
C THR A 867 -19.96 9.61 -25.45
N ARG A 868 -20.84 10.35 -26.14
CA ARG A 868 -21.51 9.87 -27.35
C ARG A 868 -20.50 9.44 -28.43
N ASP A 869 -19.56 10.31 -28.76
CA ASP A 869 -18.57 10.08 -29.82
C ASP A 869 -17.66 8.86 -29.55
N PHE A 870 -17.46 8.51 -28.27
CA PHE A 870 -16.64 7.38 -27.86
C PHE A 870 -17.46 6.07 -27.86
N ALA A 871 -18.68 6.11 -27.31
CA ALA A 871 -19.59 4.98 -27.35
C ALA A 871 -20.03 4.60 -28.78
N GLU A 872 -20.16 5.58 -29.68
CA GLU A 872 -20.44 5.35 -31.10
C GLU A 872 -19.25 4.67 -31.80
N ARG A 873 -18.01 5.10 -31.51
CA ARG A 873 -16.79 4.43 -32.00
C ARG A 873 -16.67 2.98 -31.56
N ARG A 874 -17.14 2.64 -30.35
CA ARG A 874 -17.19 1.24 -29.85
C ARG A 874 -18.40 0.43 -30.32
N GLY A 875 -19.39 1.04 -31.00
CA GLY A 875 -20.65 0.38 -31.35
C GLY A 875 -21.56 0.06 -30.16
N ILE A 876 -21.30 0.65 -28.99
CA ILE A 876 -22.05 0.42 -27.73
C ILE A 876 -22.99 1.59 -27.39
N ALA A 877 -23.05 2.62 -28.23
CA ALA A 877 -23.90 3.80 -28.02
C ALA A 877 -25.39 3.48 -27.86
N GLU A 878 -25.92 2.50 -28.61
CA GLU A 878 -27.33 2.08 -28.48
C GLU A 878 -27.55 1.23 -27.22
N GLN A 879 -26.60 0.35 -26.88
CA GLN A 879 -26.65 -0.49 -25.67
C GLN A 879 -26.63 0.36 -24.39
N MET A 880 -25.67 1.30 -24.28
CA MET A 880 -25.58 2.23 -23.15
C MET A 880 -26.56 3.42 -23.25
N GLY A 881 -27.19 3.60 -24.42
CA GLY A 881 -28.07 4.72 -24.82
C GLY A 881 -27.61 6.07 -24.25
N VAL A 882 -26.41 6.48 -24.63
CA VAL A 882 -25.64 7.59 -24.04
C VAL A 882 -26.34 8.95 -24.20
N ARG A 883 -26.29 9.80 -23.16
CA ARG A 883 -26.76 11.20 -23.24
C ARG A 883 -25.71 12.06 -23.93
N SER A 884 -26.15 12.95 -24.83
CA SER A 884 -25.28 13.60 -25.81
C SER A 884 -24.28 14.64 -25.29
N GLU A 885 -24.39 15.10 -24.03
CA GLU A 885 -23.56 16.19 -23.49
C GLU A 885 -23.30 15.99 -21.98
N ILE A 886 -22.07 15.63 -21.62
CA ILE A 886 -21.56 15.78 -20.24
C ILE A 886 -21.04 17.22 -20.11
N GLU A 887 -21.96 18.18 -19.95
CA GLU A 887 -21.62 19.60 -19.73
C GLU A 887 -20.94 19.81 -18.36
N LEU A 888 -19.61 19.75 -18.33
CA LEU A 888 -18.82 20.33 -17.25
C LEU A 888 -18.92 21.86 -17.30
N ARG A 889 -19.90 22.43 -16.59
CA ARG A 889 -19.98 23.89 -16.40
C ARG A 889 -18.72 24.39 -15.68
N PRO A 890 -17.96 25.35 -16.25
CA PRO A 890 -16.78 25.89 -15.59
C PRO A 890 -17.18 26.66 -14.34
N ASP A 891 -16.37 26.54 -13.28
CA ASP A 891 -16.56 27.29 -12.05
C ASP A 891 -16.34 28.80 -12.27
N ARG A 892 -17.08 29.61 -11.49
CA ARG A 892 -17.29 31.05 -11.75
C ARG A 892 -16.02 31.88 -11.63
N GLU A 893 -15.73 32.70 -12.65
CA GLU A 893 -14.94 33.92 -12.45
C GLU A 893 -15.74 34.97 -11.64
N PRO A 894 -15.08 35.77 -10.78
CA PRO A 894 -15.75 36.75 -9.94
C PRO A 894 -15.66 38.19 -10.50
N THR A 895 -16.64 38.61 -11.30
CA THR A 895 -16.92 40.05 -11.43
C THR A 895 -18.41 40.34 -11.56
N GLN A 896 -18.87 41.28 -10.75
CA GLN A 896 -20.19 41.89 -10.91
C GLN A 896 -20.11 42.90 -12.06
N GLU A 897 -21.01 42.81 -13.03
CA GLU A 897 -21.65 44.01 -13.55
C GLU A 897 -23.07 43.73 -14.03
N GLN A 898 -23.99 44.61 -13.66
CA GLN A 898 -25.41 44.44 -13.92
C GLN A 898 -25.76 44.99 -15.29
N THR A 899 -26.48 44.24 -16.11
CA THR A 899 -27.42 44.83 -17.08
C THR A 899 -28.62 43.92 -17.28
N ARG A 900 -29.79 44.54 -17.48
CA ARG A 900 -31.11 43.89 -17.50
C ARG A 900 -31.65 43.80 -18.92
N ALA A 901 -31.95 42.60 -19.40
CA ALA A 901 -32.97 42.22 -20.40
C ALA A 901 -32.72 40.72 -20.75
N ASP A 902 -33.70 39.84 -20.91
CA ASP A 902 -35.15 39.98 -20.75
C ASP A 902 -35.77 38.69 -20.17
N ARG A 903 -37.01 38.79 -19.68
CA ARG A 903 -37.76 37.67 -19.11
C ARG A 903 -38.72 37.02 -20.11
N GLN A 904 -38.69 35.69 -20.12
CA GLN A 904 -39.87 34.79 -20.18
C GLN A 904 -40.80 34.82 -21.42
N SER A 905 -40.72 33.73 -22.19
CA SER A 905 -41.87 32.87 -22.57
C SER A 905 -41.32 31.54 -23.12
N GLN A 906 -41.29 30.45 -22.34
CA GLN A 906 -42.37 29.48 -22.14
C GLN A 906 -43.06 29.01 -23.44
N ARG A 907 -42.58 27.85 -23.96
CA ARG A 907 -43.28 26.55 -24.12
C ARG A 907 -44.71 26.50 -24.72
N PRO A 908 -45.15 25.34 -25.29
CA PRO A 908 -44.42 24.27 -26.00
C PRO A 908 -45.23 23.75 -27.23
N SER A 909 -45.06 22.45 -27.58
CA SER A 909 -45.96 21.55 -28.35
C SER A 909 -46.06 21.71 -29.87
N ILE A 910 -46.24 20.67 -30.69
CA ILE A 910 -45.87 19.21 -30.68
C ILE A 910 -46.34 18.63 -32.05
N GLU A 911 -45.72 17.56 -32.57
CA GLU A 911 -46.19 16.73 -33.71
C GLU A 911 -46.32 17.42 -35.10
N ALA A 912 -46.29 16.74 -36.26
CA ALA A 912 -45.72 15.43 -36.62
C ALA A 912 -45.61 15.30 -38.16
N GLU A 913 -44.74 14.37 -38.59
CA GLU A 913 -44.81 13.54 -39.81
C GLU A 913 -44.70 14.08 -41.26
N ASN A 914 -43.95 13.25 -42.02
CA ASN A 914 -44.10 12.85 -43.43
C ASN A 914 -43.44 13.64 -44.60
N ARG A 915 -42.39 13.00 -45.12
CA ARG A 915 -42.12 12.63 -46.54
C ARG A 915 -42.07 13.73 -47.64
N GLY A 916 -40.90 13.79 -48.30
CA GLY A 916 -40.84 13.56 -49.75
C GLY A 916 -40.11 14.60 -50.62
N GLU A 917 -39.24 14.07 -51.50
CA GLU A 917 -38.89 14.59 -52.85
C GLU A 917 -38.02 15.88 -53.00
N ASP A 918 -36.71 15.65 -53.20
CA ASP A 918 -35.86 15.98 -54.39
C ASP A 918 -36.50 16.82 -55.56
N PRO A 919 -35.74 17.47 -56.48
CA PRO A 919 -34.48 18.22 -56.38
C PRO A 919 -34.37 19.51 -57.28
N ARG A 920 -33.18 20.15 -57.27
CA ARG A 920 -32.58 21.09 -58.28
C ARG A 920 -33.17 22.52 -58.42
N ARG A 921 -32.31 23.55 -58.23
CA ARG A 921 -31.67 24.39 -59.28
C ARG A 921 -30.98 25.65 -58.67
N VAL A 922 -29.70 25.96 -58.99
CA VAL A 922 -29.21 26.97 -59.99
C VAL A 922 -29.60 28.42 -59.57
N SER A 923 -28.71 29.44 -59.46
CA SER A 923 -27.30 29.61 -59.85
C SER A 923 -26.66 30.93 -59.33
N SER A 924 -25.32 30.96 -59.28
CA SER A 924 -24.40 32.06 -59.69
C SER A 924 -24.57 33.48 -59.10
N LEU A 925 -23.52 34.17 -58.62
CA LEU A 925 -22.53 34.99 -59.38
C LEU A 925 -21.67 35.72 -58.29
N SER A 926 -20.37 36.08 -58.40
CA SER A 926 -19.41 36.13 -59.53
C SER A 926 -17.95 36.07 -59.04
N LYS A 927 -17.06 35.48 -59.85
CA LYS A 927 -15.70 35.94 -60.28
C LYS A 927 -14.65 36.36 -59.21
N ASP A 928 -13.47 35.73 -59.13
CA ASP A 928 -12.37 35.59 -60.14
C ASP A 928 -11.54 36.88 -60.35
N LEU A 929 -10.21 36.91 -60.57
CA LEU A 929 -9.18 35.88 -60.83
C LEU A 929 -7.78 36.50 -60.54
N ALA A 930 -6.79 35.70 -60.09
CA ALA A 930 -5.39 35.52 -60.58
C ALA A 930 -4.54 36.72 -61.15
N LYS A 931 -3.18 36.71 -61.20
CA LYS A 931 -2.11 35.69 -61.01
C LYS A 931 -0.73 36.38 -60.85
N ASP A 932 0.27 35.61 -60.40
CA ASP A 932 1.74 35.82 -60.41
C ASP A 932 2.32 36.09 -61.85
N PRO A 933 3.63 36.43 -62.12
CA PRO A 933 4.85 36.27 -61.26
C PRO A 933 6.05 37.28 -61.41
N ALA A 934 7.09 37.05 -60.57
CA ALA A 934 8.55 37.13 -60.82
C ALA A 934 9.39 38.45 -60.92
N GLN A 935 10.39 38.53 -60.02
CA GLN A 935 11.83 38.91 -60.17
C GLN A 935 12.34 39.99 -61.16
N ASP A 936 12.96 41.07 -60.64
CA ASP A 936 14.41 41.43 -60.73
C ASP A 936 14.67 42.79 -60.01
N ARG A 937 15.61 42.93 -59.06
CA ARG A 937 17.07 43.25 -59.15
C ARG A 937 17.49 44.74 -59.39
N ILE A 938 18.13 45.29 -58.34
CA ILE A 938 19.43 46.03 -58.33
C ILE A 938 19.48 47.58 -58.48
N GLN A 939 20.38 48.18 -57.64
CA GLN A 939 21.05 49.51 -57.69
C GLN A 939 20.26 50.82 -57.42
N GLU A 940 20.83 51.89 -56.82
CA GLU A 940 21.96 52.10 -55.88
C GLU A 940 21.97 53.57 -55.36
N HIS A 941 22.93 53.90 -54.47
CA HIS A 941 23.29 55.25 -53.95
C HIS A 941 22.27 55.96 -53.02
N GLY A 942 22.68 56.74 -52.02
CA GLY A 942 24.04 57.01 -51.51
C GLY A 942 24.04 58.08 -50.40
N ASP A 943 25.07 58.04 -49.53
CA ASP A 943 25.50 58.94 -48.43
C ASP A 943 24.95 60.40 -48.39
N ASP A 944 24.81 61.08 -47.23
CA ASP A 944 25.92 61.37 -46.31
C ASP A 944 25.52 62.01 -44.94
N GLN A 945 26.21 61.55 -43.87
CA GLN A 945 26.85 62.31 -42.76
C GLN A 945 26.19 63.23 -41.68
N GLN A 946 26.83 63.18 -40.48
CA GLN A 946 26.90 64.13 -39.33
C GLN A 946 25.73 64.14 -38.29
N GLN A 947 25.92 64.29 -36.95
CA GLN A 947 27.13 64.48 -36.11
C GLN A 947 26.93 64.13 -34.60
N ARG A 948 27.99 63.56 -33.96
CA ARG A 948 28.43 63.62 -32.53
C ARG A 948 27.81 62.73 -31.40
N PRO A 949 28.61 62.34 -30.37
CA PRO A 949 28.23 61.34 -29.34
C PRO A 949 28.34 61.81 -27.86
N ARG A 950 27.86 61.00 -26.88
CA ARG A 950 28.38 60.94 -25.49
C ARG A 950 27.87 59.74 -24.67
N ARG A 951 28.82 59.04 -24.00
CA ARG A 951 28.78 58.25 -22.73
C ARG A 951 27.46 57.55 -22.30
N GLY A 952 27.47 56.30 -21.82
CA GLY A 952 28.54 55.33 -21.64
C GLY A 952 28.14 54.20 -20.67
N MET A 953 28.56 52.96 -20.94
CA MET A 953 28.40 51.79 -20.07
C MET A 953 29.78 51.19 -19.78
N PHE A 954 29.95 50.58 -18.60
CA PHE A 954 31.25 50.05 -18.14
C PHE A 954 31.27 48.52 -18.26
N GLU A 955 32.37 47.99 -18.83
CA GLU A 955 32.63 46.55 -18.97
C GLU A 955 34.10 46.26 -18.58
N GLY A 956 34.34 45.12 -17.93
CA GLY A 956 35.66 44.60 -17.61
C GLY A 956 35.60 43.54 -16.48
N LEU A 957 36.40 42.46 -16.46
CA LEU A 957 37.50 42.07 -17.34
C LEU A 957 37.58 40.54 -17.58
N LYS A 958 37.84 40.20 -18.85
CA LYS A 958 38.71 39.16 -19.46
C LYS A 958 39.21 37.92 -18.69
N LEU A 959 39.21 36.81 -19.44
CA LEU A 959 39.79 35.49 -19.19
C LEU A 959 41.27 35.31 -19.63
N GLY A 960 41.91 34.26 -19.10
CA GLY A 960 43.13 33.60 -19.61
C GLY A 960 44.12 33.21 -18.49
N ARG A 961 44.79 32.05 -18.46
CA ARG A 961 44.90 30.93 -19.44
C ARG A 961 45.69 29.75 -18.79
N SER A 962 45.35 28.47 -19.08
CA SER A 962 46.20 27.23 -18.95
C SER A 962 46.81 26.85 -17.57
N ALA A 963 47.30 25.62 -17.27
CA ALA A 963 47.05 24.22 -17.68
C ALA A 963 47.92 23.24 -16.81
N ALA A 964 47.48 21.99 -16.57
CA ALA A 964 48.26 20.83 -16.03
C ALA A 964 48.90 20.98 -14.60
N ALA A 965 49.36 19.95 -13.87
CA ALA A 965 49.00 18.51 -13.71
C ALA A 965 49.73 17.93 -12.45
N GLU A 966 49.30 16.74 -11.98
CA GLU A 966 50.02 15.79 -11.08
C GLU A 966 50.28 16.14 -9.59
N GLY A 967 50.38 15.09 -8.74
CA GLY A 967 50.67 15.11 -7.29
C GLY A 967 52.12 14.72 -6.97
N PRO A 968 52.46 13.87 -5.95
CA PRO A 968 51.59 13.18 -4.96
C PRO A 968 52.20 13.06 -3.52
N GLN A 969 51.55 12.29 -2.61
CA GLN A 969 52.12 11.58 -1.42
C GLN A 969 52.73 12.45 -0.26
N GLN A 970 52.91 12.02 1.00
CA GLN A 970 52.51 10.82 1.77
C GLN A 970 52.43 11.16 3.30
N ASP A 971 51.37 10.70 3.96
CA ASP A 971 51.32 9.85 5.18
C ASP A 971 52.16 10.13 6.47
N ARG A 972 51.45 10.04 7.64
CA ARG A 972 51.90 9.62 9.00
C ARG A 972 52.92 10.51 9.77
N ALA A 973 52.91 10.61 11.11
CA ALA A 973 51.96 10.17 12.16
C ALA A 973 52.15 11.00 13.46
N ALA A 974 51.28 10.78 14.45
CA ALA A 974 51.32 11.33 15.82
C ALA A 974 52.55 10.81 16.65
N PRO A 975 52.88 11.27 17.90
CA PRO A 975 51.91 11.51 18.99
C PRO A 975 52.19 12.60 20.08
N ALA A 976 51.11 12.88 20.83
CA ALA A 976 50.99 13.11 22.28
C ALA A 976 51.84 14.13 23.09
N GLN A 977 51.10 15.06 23.71
CA GLN A 977 51.16 15.54 25.12
C GLN A 977 52.41 16.25 25.67
N GLU A 978 52.21 17.52 26.06
CA GLU A 978 52.66 18.06 27.38
C GLU A 978 51.86 19.32 27.78
N ARG A 979 51.80 19.61 29.08
CA ARG A 979 51.32 20.85 29.75
C ARG A 979 52.39 21.19 30.82
N PRO A 980 52.78 22.46 31.10
CA PRO A 980 51.97 23.38 31.94
C PRO A 980 52.17 24.88 31.53
N GLU A 981 51.99 25.97 32.30
CA GLU A 981 51.57 26.20 33.70
C GLU A 981 50.83 27.57 33.88
N ARG A 982 50.29 27.74 35.09
CA ARG A 982 49.72 28.92 35.81
C ARG A 982 50.54 30.23 35.80
N ASP A 983 49.87 31.33 36.23
CA ASP A 983 50.30 31.97 37.49
C ASP A 983 49.11 32.61 38.27
N GLU A 984 49.26 32.82 39.59
CA GLU A 984 48.19 33.21 40.52
C GLU A 984 48.27 34.65 41.07
N THR A 985 47.11 35.15 41.51
CA THR A 985 46.85 36.40 42.27
C THR A 985 47.68 36.54 43.58
N PRO A 986 47.77 37.69 44.30
CA PRO A 986 46.63 38.12 45.18
C PRO A 986 46.52 39.57 45.76
N ARG A 987 45.34 39.81 46.39
CA ARG A 987 45.04 40.57 47.65
C ARG A 987 44.73 42.09 47.68
N ARG A 988 43.44 42.36 48.03
CA ARG A 988 42.89 43.15 49.19
C ARG A 988 43.28 44.66 49.35
N THR A 989 42.45 45.56 49.93
CA THR A 989 41.26 45.42 50.81
C THR A 989 40.22 46.56 50.65
N MET A 990 38.98 46.23 51.04
CA MET A 990 37.87 47.00 51.64
C MET A 990 38.00 48.51 51.95
N PHE A 991 36.85 49.19 51.82
CA PHE A 991 36.51 50.58 52.17
C PHE A 991 37.16 51.70 51.33
N ASP A 992 36.40 52.18 50.35
CA ASP A 992 36.19 53.63 50.22
C ASP A 992 34.83 53.96 49.56
N GLY A 993 34.24 55.11 49.90
CA GLY A 993 33.22 55.75 49.03
C GLY A 993 31.72 55.62 49.35
N LEU A 994 31.29 55.12 50.52
CA LEU A 994 29.89 55.26 50.96
C LEU A 994 29.68 56.67 51.55
N LYS A 995 28.67 57.42 51.09
CA LYS A 995 28.22 58.66 51.76
C LYS A 995 26.72 58.63 52.04
N LEU A 996 26.39 58.80 53.32
CA LEU A 996 25.06 58.86 53.92
C LEU A 996 24.68 60.31 54.26
N ASN A 997 23.38 60.58 54.35
CA ASN A 997 22.64 61.31 55.41
C ASN A 997 21.25 61.70 54.85
N ALA A 998 20.12 61.26 55.42
CA ALA A 998 19.47 61.67 56.69
C ALA A 998 18.75 63.04 56.56
N ALA A 999 17.53 63.29 57.09
CA ALA A 999 16.71 62.55 58.06
C ALA A 999 15.17 62.81 57.94
N SER A 1000 14.41 62.16 58.84
CA SER A 1000 13.02 62.37 59.31
C SER A 1000 12.53 63.84 59.43
N THR A 1001 11.24 64.21 59.55
CA THR A 1001 9.96 63.56 59.97
C THR A 1001 8.78 64.50 59.66
N GLY A 1002 7.53 64.03 59.48
CA GLY A 1002 6.36 64.93 59.48
C GLY A 1002 5.02 64.32 59.03
N GLN A 1003 3.98 64.48 59.84
CA GLN A 1003 2.66 63.84 59.74
C GLN A 1003 1.72 64.34 58.60
N ALA A 1004 0.77 63.46 58.25
CA ALA A 1004 -0.61 63.72 57.81
C ALA A 1004 -0.93 64.19 56.36
N GLN A 1005 -2.00 63.58 55.83
CA GLN A 1005 -2.85 63.99 54.70
C GLN A 1005 -3.47 65.41 54.92
N PRO A 1006 -4.09 66.10 53.93
CA PRO A 1006 -4.67 65.54 52.69
C PRO A 1006 -4.57 66.37 51.38
N GLU A 1007 -5.18 65.82 50.32
CA GLU A 1007 -5.82 66.46 49.14
C GLU A 1007 -4.98 67.08 48.00
N ARG A 1008 -5.43 66.73 46.77
CA ARG A 1008 -5.40 67.46 45.47
C ARG A 1008 -4.14 68.29 45.13
N GLY A 1009 -3.34 67.97 44.11
CA GLY A 1009 -3.54 67.05 42.98
C GLY A 1009 -3.84 67.79 41.67
N GLU A 1010 -2.85 68.50 41.12
CA GLU A 1010 -2.81 68.80 39.69
C GLU A 1010 -1.37 69.01 39.18
N SER A 1011 -1.01 68.27 38.12
CA SER A 1011 0.12 68.46 37.19
C SER A 1011 1.57 68.65 37.71
N VAL A 1012 2.50 67.84 37.20
CA VAL A 1012 3.56 68.31 36.27
C VAL A 1012 4.36 67.12 35.70
N GLN A 1013 4.51 67.12 34.37
CA GLN A 1013 5.49 66.38 33.54
C GLN A 1013 5.52 64.84 33.61
N GLU A 1014 4.75 64.21 32.72
CA GLU A 1014 5.12 62.91 32.14
C GLU A 1014 6.39 63.06 31.28
N ALA A 1015 7.29 62.09 31.36
CA ALA A 1015 8.30 61.87 30.33
C ALA A 1015 7.64 61.36 29.03
N PRO A 1016 8.22 61.60 27.84
CA PRO A 1016 7.57 61.20 26.60
C PRO A 1016 7.40 59.68 26.54
N ALA A 1017 6.20 59.21 26.20
CA ALA A 1017 5.96 57.80 25.94
C ALA A 1017 6.89 57.30 24.82
N PRO A 1018 7.50 56.11 24.95
CA PRO A 1018 8.29 55.53 23.87
C PRO A 1018 7.41 55.34 22.63
N ASP A 1019 7.97 55.67 21.46
CA ASP A 1019 7.24 55.74 20.19
C ASP A 1019 6.71 54.35 19.77
N ARG A 1020 5.42 54.11 20.04
CA ARG A 1020 4.75 52.82 19.81
C ARG A 1020 4.64 52.44 18.33
N GLN A 1021 5.00 53.30 17.38
CA GLN A 1021 5.09 52.94 15.97
C GLN A 1021 6.46 52.35 15.58
N ALA A 1022 7.55 52.72 16.25
CA ALA A 1022 8.88 52.22 15.94
C ALA A 1022 9.05 50.72 16.29
N ASP A 1023 8.57 50.29 17.47
CA ASP A 1023 8.69 48.88 17.90
C ASP A 1023 7.84 47.93 17.04
N ARG A 1024 6.72 48.39 16.47
CA ARG A 1024 5.86 47.57 15.57
C ARG A 1024 6.54 47.19 14.24
N LEU A 1025 7.65 47.84 13.89
CA LEU A 1025 8.42 47.59 12.67
C LEU A 1025 9.67 46.73 12.91
N ARG A 1026 9.96 46.37 14.17
CA ARG A 1026 11.09 45.48 14.51
C ARG A 1026 10.73 44.03 14.16
N ARG A 1027 11.66 43.31 13.50
CA ARG A 1027 11.51 41.86 13.28
C ARG A 1027 11.67 41.11 14.62
N PRO A 1028 10.75 40.21 14.99
CA PRO A 1028 10.87 39.43 16.22
C PRO A 1028 12.07 38.48 16.15
N SER A 1029 12.78 38.36 17.27
CA SER A 1029 13.92 37.45 17.45
C SER A 1029 13.52 35.98 17.41
N ASP A 1030 14.51 35.09 17.27
CA ASP A 1030 14.29 33.64 17.27
C ASP A 1030 13.63 33.16 18.56
N MET A 1031 14.00 33.75 19.70
CA MET A 1031 13.39 33.47 21.00
C MET A 1031 11.92 33.92 21.04
N GLU A 1032 11.61 35.12 20.57
CA GLU A 1032 10.22 35.65 20.54
C GLU A 1032 9.32 34.81 19.63
N ARG A 1033 9.85 34.36 18.48
CA ARG A 1033 9.14 33.44 17.57
C ARG A 1033 8.91 32.06 18.19
N ALA A 1034 9.88 31.54 18.94
CA ALA A 1034 9.73 30.28 19.65
C ALA A 1034 8.73 30.37 20.82
N ILE A 1035 8.74 31.47 21.58
CA ILE A 1035 7.76 31.76 22.63
C ILE A 1035 6.34 31.85 22.07
N ASP A 1036 6.12 32.57 20.96
CA ASP A 1036 4.78 32.64 20.36
C ASP A 1036 4.30 31.27 19.84
N ARG A 1037 5.19 30.49 19.22
CA ARG A 1037 4.85 29.13 18.76
C ARG A 1037 4.48 28.21 19.93
N TYR A 1038 5.22 28.30 21.03
CA TYR A 1038 4.90 27.59 22.27
C TYR A 1038 3.55 28.03 22.83
N ALA A 1039 3.28 29.33 22.91
CA ALA A 1039 2.03 29.88 23.43
C ALA A 1039 0.81 29.48 22.58
N ARG A 1040 0.94 29.44 21.24
CA ARG A 1040 -0.11 28.95 20.34
C ARG A 1040 -0.38 27.46 20.51
N ALA A 1041 0.66 26.64 20.61
CA ALA A 1041 0.51 25.19 20.86
C ALA A 1041 -0.09 24.91 22.24
N TYR A 1042 0.28 25.70 23.25
CA TYR A 1042 -0.25 25.62 24.61
C TYR A 1042 -1.75 25.98 24.66
N ASP A 1043 -2.16 27.10 24.06
CA ASP A 1043 -3.59 27.47 23.99
C ASP A 1043 -4.42 26.48 23.15
N ALA A 1044 -3.86 25.94 22.06
CA ALA A 1044 -4.52 24.90 21.28
C ALA A 1044 -4.75 23.61 22.09
N ALA A 1045 -3.82 23.23 22.96
CA ALA A 1045 -3.97 22.09 23.86
C ALA A 1045 -4.94 22.39 25.04
N GLU A 1046 -4.85 23.58 25.63
CA GLU A 1046 -5.69 24.01 26.76
C GLU A 1046 -7.16 24.26 26.39
N ARG A 1047 -7.48 24.55 25.12
CA ARG A 1047 -8.88 24.68 24.67
C ARG A 1047 -9.66 23.39 24.88
N ASN A 1048 -9.12 22.24 24.42
CA ASN A 1048 -9.72 20.94 24.69
C ASN A 1048 -9.90 20.70 26.20
N HIS A 1049 -8.89 21.03 27.01
CA HIS A 1049 -8.95 20.80 28.45
C HIS A 1049 -10.05 21.64 29.14
N ARG A 1050 -10.21 22.90 28.76
CA ARG A 1050 -11.31 23.79 29.21
C ARG A 1050 -12.70 23.28 28.83
N GLU A 1051 -12.81 22.57 27.71
CA GLU A 1051 -14.05 21.98 27.21
C GLU A 1051 -14.32 20.55 27.77
N GLY A 1052 -13.48 20.07 28.69
CA GLY A 1052 -13.59 18.72 29.26
C GLY A 1052 -13.16 17.59 28.30
N LEU A 1053 -12.55 17.94 27.17
CA LEU A 1053 -12.08 17.02 26.15
C LEU A 1053 -10.61 16.61 26.38
N PRO A 1054 -10.21 15.39 26.00
CA PRO A 1054 -8.81 14.99 26.06
C PRO A 1054 -7.97 15.78 25.05
N ILE A 1055 -6.77 16.16 25.47
CA ILE A 1055 -5.74 16.72 24.58
C ILE A 1055 -5.32 15.64 23.58
N LEU A 1056 -5.42 15.94 22.29
CA LEU A 1056 -5.12 15.02 21.19
C LEU A 1056 -3.62 14.68 21.14
N GLU A 1057 -3.26 13.51 20.62
CA GLU A 1057 -1.84 13.15 20.47
C GLU A 1057 -1.09 14.08 19.49
N THR A 1058 -1.78 14.62 18.49
CA THR A 1058 -1.26 15.67 17.60
C THR A 1058 -0.92 16.94 18.39
N GLN A 1059 -1.85 17.47 19.18
CA GLN A 1059 -1.62 18.63 20.06
C GLN A 1059 -0.47 18.38 21.07
N LYS A 1060 -0.38 17.17 21.64
CA LYS A 1060 0.75 16.77 22.51
C LYS A 1060 2.08 16.66 21.75
N GLN A 1061 2.06 16.30 20.47
CA GLN A 1061 3.26 16.31 19.62
C GLN A 1061 3.66 17.74 19.25
N GLU A 1062 2.71 18.60 18.87
CA GLU A 1062 2.96 20.02 18.59
C GLU A 1062 3.52 20.77 19.80
N LEU A 1063 2.94 20.58 20.99
CA LEU A 1063 3.45 21.20 22.22
C LEU A 1063 4.88 20.70 22.55
N ARG A 1064 5.18 19.41 22.32
CA ARG A 1064 6.54 18.86 22.44
C ARG A 1064 7.50 19.46 21.41
N GLN A 1065 7.10 19.61 20.15
CA GLN A 1065 7.92 20.21 19.10
C GLN A 1065 8.16 21.71 19.33
N ALA A 1066 7.14 22.45 19.80
CA ALA A 1066 7.27 23.84 20.17
C ALA A 1066 8.20 24.01 21.39
N GLY A 1067 8.11 23.12 22.38
CA GLY A 1067 9.06 23.04 23.49
C GLY A 1067 10.51 22.79 23.02
N GLN A 1068 10.72 21.86 22.08
CA GLN A 1068 12.05 21.62 21.49
C GLN A 1068 12.60 22.85 20.76
N GLN A 1069 11.76 23.60 20.03
CA GLN A 1069 12.19 24.83 19.36
C GLN A 1069 12.50 25.97 20.34
N LEU A 1070 11.78 26.04 21.47
CA LEU A 1070 12.09 26.95 22.56
C LEU A 1070 13.43 26.61 23.21
N ASP A 1071 13.74 25.33 23.41
CA ASP A 1071 15.06 24.87 23.89
C ASP A 1071 16.19 25.06 22.86
N GLN A 1072 15.91 25.02 21.55
CA GLN A 1072 16.88 25.37 20.50
C GLN A 1072 17.24 26.85 20.53
N ALA A 1073 16.27 27.74 20.80
CA ALA A 1073 16.51 29.18 20.95
C ALA A 1073 17.28 29.52 22.24
N ARG A 1074 17.02 28.79 23.34
CA ARG A 1074 17.79 28.87 24.60
C ARG A 1074 17.68 27.54 25.36
N PRO A 1075 18.78 26.78 25.58
CA PRO A 1075 18.72 25.50 26.28
C PRO A 1075 18.07 25.60 27.67
N GLY A 1076 17.07 24.76 27.93
CA GLY A 1076 16.31 24.75 29.19
C GLY A 1076 15.15 25.75 29.26
N ALA A 1077 14.91 26.51 28.20
CA ALA A 1077 13.81 27.47 28.12
C ALA A 1077 12.42 26.80 28.13
N SER A 1078 12.26 25.56 27.64
CA SER A 1078 10.98 24.85 27.72
C SER A 1078 10.60 24.55 29.18
N ALA A 1079 11.54 24.01 29.95
CA ALA A 1079 11.37 23.74 31.37
C ALA A 1079 11.14 25.03 32.16
N LEU A 1080 11.85 26.11 31.81
CA LEU A 1080 11.68 27.42 32.42
C LEU A 1080 10.29 28.03 32.14
N MET A 1081 9.76 27.88 30.92
CA MET A 1081 8.41 28.32 30.56
C MET A 1081 7.34 27.54 31.33
N VAL A 1082 7.47 26.21 31.42
CA VAL A 1082 6.56 25.36 32.22
C VAL A 1082 6.61 25.78 33.70
N SER A 1083 7.80 26.01 34.25
CA SER A 1083 7.96 26.43 35.65
C SER A 1083 7.34 27.81 35.90
N ALA A 1084 7.55 28.77 34.99
CA ALA A 1084 6.95 30.10 35.09
C ALA A 1084 5.41 30.04 35.03
N LEU A 1085 4.81 29.23 34.15
CA LEU A 1085 3.36 29.03 34.10
C LEU A 1085 2.79 28.39 35.38
N GLN A 1086 3.59 27.60 36.09
CA GLN A 1086 3.21 26.97 37.36
C GLN A 1086 3.35 27.90 38.57
N HIS A 1087 4.37 28.77 38.61
CA HIS A 1087 4.72 29.54 39.81
C HIS A 1087 4.52 31.06 39.71
N ASP A 1088 4.38 31.62 38.50
CA ASP A 1088 4.08 33.04 38.29
C ASP A 1088 2.65 33.25 37.76
N LEU A 1089 1.82 33.90 38.56
CA LEU A 1089 0.43 34.20 38.24
C LEU A 1089 0.30 35.13 37.03
N GLU A 1090 1.21 36.10 36.88
CA GLU A 1090 1.23 37.02 35.74
C GLU A 1090 1.54 36.29 34.43
N THR A 1091 2.51 35.38 34.43
CA THR A 1091 2.83 34.54 33.25
C THR A 1091 1.63 33.70 32.83
N ARG A 1092 0.89 33.13 33.79
CA ARG A 1092 -0.31 32.33 33.51
C ARG A 1092 -1.46 33.15 32.94
N ALA A 1093 -1.74 34.32 33.52
CA ALA A 1093 -2.74 35.24 32.99
C ALA A 1093 -2.36 35.70 31.57
N ALA A 1094 -1.10 36.12 31.37
CA ALA A 1094 -0.58 36.52 30.05
C ALA A 1094 -0.71 35.42 28.98
N MET A 1095 -0.53 34.15 29.35
CA MET A 1095 -0.69 33.01 28.43
C MET A 1095 -2.14 32.88 27.91
N GLN A 1096 -3.12 33.17 28.75
CA GLN A 1096 -4.55 32.96 28.47
C GLN A 1096 -5.27 34.22 27.96
N GLU A 1097 -4.89 35.40 28.43
CA GLU A 1097 -5.62 36.66 28.22
C GLU A 1097 -5.01 37.57 27.14
N LEU A 1098 -3.71 37.45 26.87
CA LEU A 1098 -3.02 38.29 25.88
C LEU A 1098 -2.82 37.56 24.55
N SER A 1099 -2.54 38.33 23.50
CA SER A 1099 -2.24 37.78 22.16
C SER A 1099 -1.09 38.53 21.48
N GLY A 1100 -0.58 37.96 20.39
CA GLY A 1100 0.48 38.57 19.58
C GLY A 1100 1.73 38.94 20.37
N HIS A 1101 2.33 40.09 20.03
CA HIS A 1101 3.62 40.53 20.58
C HIS A 1101 3.56 40.84 22.08
N GLU A 1102 2.42 41.29 22.60
CA GLU A 1102 2.23 41.64 24.01
C GLU A 1102 2.29 40.39 24.90
N ARG A 1103 1.63 39.30 24.48
CA ARG A 1103 1.76 37.97 25.12
C ARG A 1103 3.23 37.52 25.15
N VAL A 1104 3.92 37.61 24.01
CA VAL A 1104 5.32 37.18 23.90
C VAL A 1104 6.24 37.95 24.85
N GLY A 1105 6.05 39.28 24.95
CA GLY A 1105 6.80 40.12 25.89
C GLY A 1105 6.58 39.74 27.35
N GLN A 1106 5.32 39.55 27.75
CA GLN A 1106 4.99 39.17 29.13
C GLN A 1106 5.45 37.75 29.48
N LEU A 1107 5.32 36.79 28.56
CA LEU A 1107 5.86 35.44 28.76
C LEU A 1107 7.39 35.44 28.87
N SER A 1108 8.10 36.26 28.08
CA SER A 1108 9.56 36.40 28.21
C SER A 1108 9.96 37.01 29.55
N ALA A 1109 9.26 38.07 29.99
CA ALA A 1109 9.49 38.68 31.30
C ALA A 1109 9.22 37.71 32.46
N GLY A 1110 8.15 36.90 32.33
CA GLY A 1110 7.81 35.79 33.22
C GLY A 1110 8.93 34.76 33.37
N MET A 1111 9.46 34.28 32.24
CA MET A 1111 10.61 33.36 32.23
C MET A 1111 11.87 33.98 32.86
N ASP A 1112 12.12 35.27 32.64
CA ASP A 1112 13.27 35.96 33.23
C ASP A 1112 13.12 36.16 34.75
N ARG A 1113 11.90 36.46 35.25
CA ARG A 1113 11.57 36.46 36.69
C ARG A 1113 11.73 35.08 37.31
N GLU A 1114 11.23 34.05 36.64
CA GLU A 1114 11.32 32.67 37.11
C GLU A 1114 12.78 32.21 37.18
N ARG A 1115 13.62 32.61 36.21
CA ARG A 1115 15.07 32.33 36.26
C ARG A 1115 15.73 33.05 37.45
N ALA A 1116 15.31 34.27 37.77
CA ALA A 1116 15.80 34.98 38.94
C ALA A 1116 15.37 34.32 40.26
N ALA A 1117 14.12 33.86 40.35
CA ALA A 1117 13.62 33.11 41.51
C ALA A 1117 14.37 31.77 41.69
N LEU A 1118 14.59 31.02 40.61
CA LEU A 1118 15.34 29.76 40.62
C LEU A 1118 16.86 29.95 40.88
N ALA A 1119 17.39 31.19 40.84
CA ALA A 1119 18.77 31.44 41.25
C ALA A 1119 18.96 31.27 42.77
N ASP A 1120 17.94 31.55 43.59
CA ASP A 1120 17.98 31.37 45.04
C ASP A 1120 17.85 29.87 45.43
N PRO A 1121 18.86 29.28 46.10
CA PRO A 1121 18.79 27.90 46.56
C PRO A 1121 17.64 27.62 47.54
N ASN A 1122 17.16 28.62 48.28
CA ASN A 1122 16.02 28.47 49.20
C ASN A 1122 14.71 28.23 48.43
N VAL A 1123 14.48 29.00 47.36
CA VAL A 1123 13.32 28.84 46.47
C VAL A 1123 13.36 27.48 45.78
N ARG A 1124 14.54 27.04 45.30
CA ARG A 1124 14.70 25.69 44.74
C ARG A 1124 14.43 24.59 45.77
N ALA A 1125 14.91 24.74 47.00
CA ALA A 1125 14.65 23.80 48.09
C ALA A 1125 13.16 23.75 48.48
N GLU A 1126 12.48 24.88 48.59
CA GLU A 1126 11.07 24.95 48.95
C GLU A 1126 10.17 24.29 47.91
N ARG A 1127 10.39 24.58 46.62
CA ARG A 1127 9.67 23.91 45.52
C ARG A 1127 9.94 22.41 45.46
N PHE A 1128 11.16 21.99 45.81
CA PHE A 1128 11.50 20.57 45.93
C PHE A 1128 10.72 19.89 47.06
N VAL A 1129 10.56 20.53 48.23
CA VAL A 1129 9.72 20.02 49.32
C VAL A 1129 8.26 19.92 48.86
N GLN A 1130 7.70 20.99 48.29
CA GLN A 1130 6.30 21.03 47.85
C GLN A 1130 5.99 19.89 46.87
N ARG A 1131 6.79 19.75 45.80
CA ARG A 1131 6.57 18.70 44.80
C ARG A 1131 6.82 17.28 45.34
N TRP A 1132 7.72 17.13 46.32
CA TRP A 1132 7.92 15.85 47.01
C TRP A 1132 6.73 15.46 47.87
N GLN A 1133 6.11 16.44 48.56
CA GLN A 1133 4.92 16.24 49.38
C GLN A 1133 3.67 15.90 48.53
N GLU A 1134 3.45 16.59 47.40
CA GLU A 1134 2.40 16.24 46.43
C GLU A 1134 2.52 14.78 45.99
N LEU A 1135 3.71 14.36 45.54
CA LEU A 1135 3.95 13.00 45.07
C LEU A 1135 3.87 11.95 46.20
N GLN A 1136 4.19 12.30 47.46
CA GLN A 1136 3.87 11.42 48.60
C GLN A 1136 2.35 11.30 48.83
N GLY A 1137 1.59 12.37 48.63
CA GLY A 1137 0.12 12.39 48.71
C GLY A 1137 -0.51 11.47 47.66
N GLU A 1138 -0.23 11.72 46.37
CA GLU A 1138 -0.67 10.86 45.25
C GLU A 1138 -0.31 9.38 45.50
N ARG A 1139 0.91 9.11 46.00
CA ARG A 1139 1.37 7.75 46.32
C ARG A 1139 0.61 7.09 47.48
N GLN A 1140 0.09 7.87 48.45
CA GLN A 1140 -0.68 7.35 49.58
C GLN A 1140 -2.14 7.04 49.24
N GLU A 1141 -2.70 7.74 48.25
CA GLU A 1141 -4.05 7.52 47.71
C GLU A 1141 -4.10 6.28 46.80
N LEU A 1142 -3.03 6.03 46.02
CA LEU A 1142 -2.92 4.88 45.12
C LEU A 1142 -2.67 3.54 45.86
N ARG A 1143 -3.70 3.01 46.51
CA ARG A 1143 -3.65 1.73 47.27
C ARG A 1143 -4.27 0.55 46.50
N GLY A 1144 -3.69 -0.63 46.68
CA GLY A 1144 -4.14 -1.89 46.06
C GLY A 1144 -3.52 -2.17 44.69
N TRP A 1145 -3.49 -3.46 44.31
CA TRP A 1145 -2.79 -3.98 43.12
C TRP A 1145 -3.24 -3.34 41.79
N GLN A 1146 -4.49 -2.87 41.74
CA GLN A 1146 -5.10 -2.25 40.56
C GLN A 1146 -4.44 -0.92 40.17
N HIS A 1147 -3.74 -0.27 41.11
CA HIS A 1147 -3.09 1.03 40.92
C HIS A 1147 -1.56 0.92 40.76
N ASP A 1148 -1.01 -0.30 40.64
CA ASP A 1148 0.45 -0.53 40.64
C ASP A 1148 1.19 0.19 39.50
N GLU A 1149 0.59 0.30 38.31
CA GLU A 1149 1.20 1.03 37.20
C GLU A 1149 1.21 2.55 37.44
N ALA A 1150 0.11 3.10 37.96
CA ALA A 1150 0.01 4.53 38.31
C ALA A 1150 0.98 4.88 39.46
N ARG A 1151 0.98 4.08 40.52
CA ARG A 1151 1.90 4.19 41.66
C ARG A 1151 3.35 4.04 41.22
N GLY A 1152 3.64 3.14 40.29
CA GLY A 1152 4.97 2.98 39.68
C GLY A 1152 5.44 4.21 38.91
N LYS A 1153 4.54 4.93 38.23
CA LYS A 1153 4.83 6.21 37.56
C LYS A 1153 5.14 7.31 38.59
N VAL A 1154 4.32 7.43 39.65
CA VAL A 1154 4.57 8.37 40.76
C VAL A 1154 5.92 8.08 41.42
N GLU A 1155 6.19 6.84 41.87
CA GLU A 1155 7.50 6.42 42.43
C GLU A 1155 8.67 6.69 41.46
N GLY A 1156 8.45 6.58 40.15
CA GLY A 1156 9.41 6.93 39.12
C GLY A 1156 9.77 8.42 39.11
N GLN A 1157 8.78 9.31 39.21
CA GLN A 1157 9.00 10.75 39.32
C GLN A 1157 9.76 11.11 40.61
N MET A 1158 9.39 10.49 41.74
CA MET A 1158 10.08 10.70 43.02
C MET A 1158 11.57 10.34 42.93
N ARG A 1159 11.92 9.17 42.37
CA ARG A 1159 13.33 8.79 42.12
C ARG A 1159 14.04 9.76 41.18
N GLY A 1160 13.32 10.38 40.24
CA GLY A 1160 13.84 11.44 39.39
C GLY A 1160 14.30 12.66 40.20
N MET A 1161 13.45 13.12 41.13
CA MET A 1161 13.78 14.22 42.06
C MET A 1161 14.96 13.85 42.98
N THR A 1162 14.99 12.63 43.51
CA THR A 1162 16.12 12.16 44.33
C THR A 1162 17.45 12.26 43.57
N LYS A 1163 17.47 11.97 42.27
CA LYS A 1163 18.65 12.08 41.41
C LYS A 1163 19.01 13.50 40.96
N SER A 1164 18.04 14.43 40.91
CA SER A 1164 18.36 15.84 40.66
C SER A 1164 18.96 16.50 41.90
N LEU A 1165 18.57 16.06 43.11
CA LEU A 1165 19.16 16.52 44.36
C LEU A 1165 20.66 16.21 44.47
N GLU A 1166 21.10 15.04 44.01
CA GLU A 1166 22.53 14.67 43.93
C GLU A 1166 23.37 15.60 43.02
N ARG A 1167 22.71 16.48 42.24
CA ARG A 1167 23.34 17.44 41.33
C ARG A 1167 23.22 18.90 41.79
N ASP A 1168 22.53 19.18 42.89
CA ASP A 1168 22.47 20.50 43.53
C ASP A 1168 22.86 20.43 45.02
N PRO A 1169 24.17 20.48 45.32
CA PRO A 1169 24.66 20.37 46.70
C PRO A 1169 24.18 21.50 47.63
N GLN A 1170 23.82 22.67 47.08
CA GLN A 1170 23.29 23.78 47.87
C GLN A 1170 21.89 23.44 48.37
N VAL A 1171 21.04 22.91 47.49
CA VAL A 1171 19.70 22.43 47.85
C VAL A 1171 19.78 21.21 48.78
N GLU A 1172 20.69 20.25 48.57
CA GLU A 1172 20.85 19.13 49.53
C GLU A 1172 21.23 19.62 50.93
N SER A 1173 22.12 20.61 51.03
CA SER A 1173 22.51 21.20 52.33
C SER A 1173 21.33 21.86 53.06
N ILE A 1174 20.48 22.61 52.34
CA ILE A 1174 19.29 23.24 52.91
C ILE A 1174 18.26 22.18 53.32
N LEU A 1175 18.00 21.19 52.47
CA LEU A 1175 17.00 20.15 52.72
C LEU A 1175 17.39 19.16 53.82
N ARG A 1176 18.68 19.00 54.13
CA ARG A 1176 19.13 18.22 55.31
C ARG A 1176 18.59 18.78 56.61
N ASN A 1177 18.54 20.11 56.75
CA ASN A 1177 17.98 20.79 57.92
C ASN A 1177 16.44 20.78 57.92
N ARG A 1178 15.82 20.41 56.79
CA ARG A 1178 14.36 20.27 56.59
C ARG A 1178 13.95 18.81 56.31
N SER A 1179 14.73 17.82 56.76
CA SER A 1179 14.50 16.41 56.37
C SER A 1179 13.15 15.86 56.86
N GLN A 1180 12.59 16.44 57.92
CA GLN A 1180 11.25 16.10 58.43
C GLN A 1180 10.16 16.45 57.41
N ASP A 1181 10.27 17.57 56.70
CA ASP A 1181 9.33 17.99 55.64
C ASP A 1181 9.27 16.97 54.48
N LEU A 1182 10.34 16.19 54.29
CA LEU A 1182 10.45 15.14 53.27
C LEU A 1182 10.01 13.75 53.78
N GLY A 1183 9.51 13.66 55.03
CA GLY A 1183 9.12 12.41 55.67
C GLY A 1183 10.29 11.58 56.21
N ILE A 1184 11.45 12.19 56.48
CA ILE A 1184 12.67 11.51 56.95
C ILE A 1184 13.01 11.97 58.37
N GLY A 1185 12.86 11.06 59.35
CA GLY A 1185 12.97 11.38 60.77
C GLY A 1185 14.36 11.84 61.23
N HIS A 1186 15.45 11.22 60.76
CA HIS A 1186 16.81 11.64 61.09
C HIS A 1186 17.81 11.13 60.04
N VAL A 1187 18.66 12.01 59.51
CA VAL A 1187 19.80 11.65 58.64
C VAL A 1187 21.08 11.66 59.46
N ARG A 1188 21.95 10.65 59.29
CA ARG A 1188 23.27 10.60 59.95
C ARG A 1188 24.28 11.48 59.21
N GLN A 1189 25.25 12.07 59.90
CA GLN A 1189 26.26 12.98 59.30
C GLN A 1189 27.07 12.34 58.15
N SER A 1190 27.23 11.01 58.13
CA SER A 1190 27.95 10.26 57.10
C SER A 1190 27.09 9.80 55.92
N GLU A 1191 25.79 10.09 55.90
CA GLU A 1191 24.85 9.59 54.87
C GLU A 1191 24.34 10.72 53.96
N SER A 1192 24.09 10.42 52.68
CA SER A 1192 23.42 11.33 51.75
C SER A 1192 21.92 11.41 52.04
N LEU A 1193 21.32 12.61 51.94
CA LEU A 1193 19.87 12.75 52.03
C LEU A 1193 19.16 11.98 50.90
N ALA A 1194 19.73 12.03 49.69
CA ALA A 1194 19.23 11.30 48.52
C ALA A 1194 19.09 9.78 48.76
N ARG A 1195 20.12 9.09 49.29
CA ARG A 1195 20.00 7.66 49.65
C ARG A 1195 18.93 7.38 50.70
N ASN A 1196 18.74 8.26 51.69
CA ASN A 1196 17.69 8.11 52.69
C ASN A 1196 16.29 8.24 52.07
N MET A 1197 16.12 9.15 51.10
CA MET A 1197 14.89 9.27 50.30
C MET A 1197 14.64 8.03 49.43
N GLU A 1198 15.67 7.46 48.78
CA GLU A 1198 15.48 6.24 47.99
C GLU A 1198 15.16 5.00 48.86
N GLN A 1199 15.73 4.93 50.07
CA GLN A 1199 15.40 3.88 51.04
C GLN A 1199 13.97 4.00 51.61
N SER A 1200 13.46 5.21 51.85
CA SER A 1200 12.07 5.38 52.32
C SER A 1200 11.04 4.96 51.25
N LEU A 1201 11.33 5.25 49.97
CA LEU A 1201 10.55 4.70 48.84
C LEU A 1201 10.56 3.16 48.83
N ALA A 1202 11.72 2.54 49.08
CA ALA A 1202 11.84 1.07 49.07
C ALA A 1202 11.11 0.37 50.23
N ARG A 1203 11.16 0.92 51.46
CA ARG A 1203 10.54 0.30 52.66
C ARG A 1203 9.01 0.20 52.58
N GLY A 1204 8.35 1.05 51.80
CA GLY A 1204 6.90 0.98 51.58
C GLY A 1204 6.40 -0.34 50.94
N ARG A 1205 7.31 -1.15 50.36
CA ARG A 1205 6.95 -2.43 49.71
C ARG A 1205 6.77 -3.60 50.68
N SER A 1206 7.31 -3.54 51.91
CA SER A 1206 7.30 -4.69 52.83
C SER A 1206 6.10 -4.77 53.77
N GLN A 1207 5.33 -3.69 53.94
CA GLN A 1207 4.16 -3.68 54.85
C GLN A 1207 2.82 -4.03 54.17
N GLY A 1208 2.73 -3.95 52.84
CA GLY A 1208 1.49 -4.24 52.10
C GLY A 1208 1.14 -5.73 51.91
N LEU A 1209 2.03 -6.65 52.31
CA LEU A 1209 1.86 -8.11 52.20
C LEU A 1209 1.55 -8.78 53.56
N GLY A 1210 1.30 -8.01 54.61
CA GLY A 1210 1.29 -8.50 56.00
C GLY A 1210 0.01 -8.26 56.82
N MET A 1211 -1.00 -7.57 56.29
CA MET A 1211 -2.28 -7.33 57.00
C MET A 1211 -3.48 -7.39 56.08
N GLU A 1212 -3.91 -8.61 55.77
CA GLU A 1212 -5.33 -9.00 55.75
C GLU A 1212 -5.36 -10.51 56.05
N ARG A 1213 -5.98 -10.86 57.18
CA ARG A 1213 -6.21 -12.22 57.69
C ARG A 1213 -7.70 -12.40 57.86
#